data_AF-A0A812S1M7-F1
#
_entry.id   AF-A0A812S1M7-F1
#
_cell.length_a   1.000
_cell.length_b   1.000
_cell.length_c   1.000
_cell.angle_alpha   90.00
_cell.angle_beta   90.00
_cell.angle_gamma   90.00
#
_symmetry.space_group_name_H-M   'P 1'
#
loop_
_entity.id
_entity.type
_entity.pdbx_description
1 polymer ?
#
loop_
_entity_poly.entity_id
_entity_poly.type
_entity_poly.pdbx_seq_one_letter_code
_entity_poly.pdbx_strand_id
1 'polypeptide(L)'
;MAKTCRQRCCRGCLCCCGLTIAVFLLSALFGLCVSLLAEANIEPEQIHLAFAGQDAAGNANGMAVSWFTRGEPKDATVQYGLSAKQLDQRALGQSKKYLMLGGFHAHAELVNLTPSTRYYYRVGSSKDDKWSQVLSFKSAPTGLSASFSMAVFGDMGWENSTKRPMWITSHGLRKNWSATESRNLLEKWKDEKSMDFIWHVGDIGYMDDSFAHAPLGVTYESSYNGYMNWLQSLSSTMPYMVSPGNHESECHSPACILDPFLGRALMNFTAYNHRWRMPSASSGGVENMWYSFNIGPVHFVSINTETDFPGAEETDTGDSHIFWLKAGHFAGEGQYLKWLEDDLKAADAARKSGHRPWIIAGGHRALGWIDKSGVKELFDKYKVDLYFAGHAHTYFRDPPVRAGKVTSSEKRVFKDVDGYIQVIAGGAGSDETDYIVAPKCNASVLEAGTCVLPSPPNKDFPEHIFATDVMSLGLLDVVNASALRFRLVDSLHGQAIDEFWLTKCPRFAPCQIFCLALTGDSVKEEEEEEEEEEEEEEEEEEEEEEEEARCELWRRDPTVWAWDGHRGARAFAARLDRPSASRKQLRQCVHFDAFISHDWQTSRWLKYGSLLLFFNAKPAAIATLVVSSAVGYLTHRQVLPRTYWGICLGYLTFFVFLVFWQNIRDLFFKPRLAFLDKLTIPQEDEKLKERCILGLAGFLKSSRRLVVLFSESYIDRVWCVYEFSTFMRIHGGERPVQAIPVALSVLLLVHYVWWLAIRLLMSTLWWSSDLQTSNLYVAMLAMSGGVLLAFVVTYPCQAFIGMQMTQNLQDLAAKVRSFRVQEAKCFCCSAGHMTRSGRTIPCDRELIYQSFSAWYSTEDSQETGLDMFNEDVRSQYGHHILETCGGSRMISMSIFIYVVFSTNTPLLISSIPTALTPAEQEASVSQAVLVATRRLVASWGYVFPGMLFYLWANKVAWSHNHRWPRCVKLISPVFVVSLTIGVGFLARSSEYWVADNNWLPLMVWLFLMMAGLCLLDPGCLCKIVLAGRRFKPALDEANHEQPDTFSI
;
A
#
# COMPACT_ATOMS: atom_id res chain seq x y z
N MET A 1 50.78 18.54 13.00
CA MET A 1 49.46 19.15 12.68
C MET A 1 48.85 18.68 11.35
N ALA A 2 49.54 18.72 10.20
CA ALA A 2 48.90 18.42 8.89
C ALA A 2 48.18 17.05 8.75
N LYS A 3 48.67 15.97 9.40
CA LYS A 3 48.07 14.62 9.31
C LYS A 3 46.68 14.52 10.00
N THR A 4 46.47 15.16 11.15
CA THR A 4 45.20 15.10 11.90
C THR A 4 44.07 15.89 11.23
N CYS A 5 44.38 17.04 10.62
CA CYS A 5 43.39 17.81 9.86
C CYS A 5 42.85 17.02 8.64
N ARG A 6 43.71 16.28 7.92
CA ARG A 6 43.26 15.39 6.83
C ARG A 6 42.24 14.33 7.29
N GLN A 7 42.46 13.70 8.45
CA GLN A 7 41.56 12.62 8.92
C GLN A 7 40.17 13.08 9.37
N ARG A 8 40.05 14.27 9.98
CA ARG A 8 38.75 14.78 10.48
C ARG A 8 37.80 15.13 9.34
N CYS A 9 38.24 15.93 8.37
CA CYS A 9 37.40 16.33 7.24
C CYS A 9 36.99 15.15 6.33
N CYS A 10 37.87 14.15 6.15
CA CYS A 10 37.54 12.99 5.32
C CYS A 10 36.33 12.20 5.85
N ARG A 11 36.18 12.04 7.18
CA ARG A 11 34.99 11.37 7.76
C ARG A 11 33.67 12.12 7.47
N GLY A 12 33.71 13.42 7.16
CA GLY A 12 32.55 14.19 6.70
C GLY A 12 32.13 13.85 5.27
N CYS A 13 33.01 14.10 4.28
CA CYS A 13 32.71 13.78 2.88
C CYS A 13 32.48 12.27 2.67
N LEU A 14 33.24 11.37 3.31
CA LEU A 14 32.96 9.92 3.26
C LEU A 14 31.63 9.53 3.92
N CYS A 15 31.08 10.30 4.86
CA CYS A 15 29.73 10.03 5.37
C CYS A 15 28.63 10.56 4.44
N CYS A 16 28.88 11.63 3.67
CA CYS A 16 27.91 12.13 2.69
C CYS A 16 27.94 11.28 1.41
N CYS A 17 29.10 11.17 0.76
CA CYS A 17 29.29 10.26 -0.37
C CYS A 17 28.97 8.81 0.03
N GLY A 18 29.36 8.37 1.23
CA GLY A 18 29.02 7.03 1.72
C GLY A 18 27.55 6.84 2.03
N LEU A 19 26.78 7.88 2.38
CA LEU A 19 25.31 7.74 2.50
C LEU A 19 24.67 7.74 1.11
N THR A 20 25.05 8.64 0.20
CA THR A 20 24.51 8.64 -1.17
C THR A 20 24.88 7.35 -1.92
N ILE A 21 26.11 6.86 -1.78
CA ILE A 21 26.56 5.59 -2.36
C ILE A 21 25.94 4.40 -1.62
N ALA A 22 25.76 4.43 -0.29
CA ALA A 22 25.00 3.37 0.39
C ALA A 22 23.53 3.38 -0.01
N VAL A 23 22.91 4.52 -0.28
CA VAL A 23 21.53 4.59 -0.82
C VAL A 23 21.50 4.13 -2.27
N PHE A 24 22.47 4.52 -3.10
CA PHE A 24 22.54 4.05 -4.50
C PHE A 24 22.82 2.54 -4.56
N LEU A 25 23.72 2.02 -3.72
CA LEU A 25 24.00 0.59 -3.61
C LEU A 25 22.90 -0.18 -2.90
N LEU A 26 22.20 0.37 -1.90
CA LEU A 26 21.05 -0.32 -1.28
C LEU A 26 19.82 -0.27 -2.19
N SER A 27 19.59 0.80 -2.95
CA SER A 27 18.54 0.83 -3.98
C SER A 27 18.91 -0.05 -5.19
N ALA A 28 20.20 -0.18 -5.54
CA ALA A 28 20.64 -1.10 -6.58
C ALA A 28 20.76 -2.56 -6.10
N LEU A 29 21.01 -2.82 -4.81
CA LEU A 29 21.00 -4.17 -4.22
C LEU A 29 19.60 -4.62 -3.87
N PHE A 30 18.72 -3.73 -3.39
CA PHE A 30 17.29 -4.00 -3.26
C PHE A 30 16.67 -4.15 -4.66
N GLY A 31 17.08 -3.32 -5.62
CA GLY A 31 16.78 -3.51 -7.04
C GLY A 31 17.25 -4.87 -7.55
N LEU A 32 18.52 -5.26 -7.33
CA LEU A 32 19.01 -6.59 -7.70
C LEU A 32 18.25 -7.71 -6.99
N CYS A 33 17.99 -7.62 -5.69
CA CYS A 33 17.26 -8.64 -4.94
C CYS A 33 15.81 -8.75 -5.39
N VAL A 34 15.13 -7.63 -5.69
CA VAL A 34 13.79 -7.64 -6.28
C VAL A 34 13.83 -8.19 -7.72
N SER A 35 14.81 -7.84 -8.54
CA SER A 35 14.98 -8.40 -9.89
C SER A 35 15.48 -9.85 -9.93
N LEU A 36 16.08 -10.36 -8.84
CA LEU A 36 16.43 -11.77 -8.62
C LEU A 36 15.26 -12.57 -8.02
N LEU A 37 14.20 -11.89 -7.57
CA LEU A 37 12.92 -12.49 -7.16
C LEU A 37 11.81 -12.29 -8.19
N ALA A 38 11.98 -11.33 -9.11
CA ALA A 38 11.12 -11.10 -10.27
C ALA A 38 11.53 -12.04 -11.43
N GLU A 39 11.41 -13.35 -11.20
CA GLU A 39 10.93 -14.17 -12.30
C GLU A 39 9.56 -13.61 -12.75
N ALA A 40 9.30 -13.59 -14.05
CA ALA A 40 7.95 -13.28 -14.53
C ALA A 40 7.01 -14.34 -13.93
N ASN A 41 6.04 -13.93 -13.10
CA ASN A 41 5.18 -14.89 -12.42
C ASN A 41 4.16 -15.48 -13.40
N ILE A 42 4.60 -16.53 -14.08
CA ILE A 42 3.85 -17.35 -15.03
C ILE A 42 3.44 -18.69 -14.41
N GLU A 43 3.37 -18.77 -13.07
CA GLU A 43 2.77 -19.91 -12.38
C GLU A 43 1.25 -19.90 -12.64
N PRO A 44 0.65 -21.00 -13.15
CA PRO A 44 -0.77 -21.02 -13.47
C PRO A 44 -1.66 -21.01 -12.22
N GLU A 45 -2.52 -20.00 -12.13
CA GLU A 45 -3.64 -19.90 -11.18
C GLU A 45 -4.97 -19.76 -11.95
N GLN A 46 -6.11 -19.70 -11.27
CA GLN A 46 -7.46 -19.60 -11.86
C GLN A 46 -7.77 -20.73 -12.87
N ILE A 47 -7.23 -21.92 -12.64
CA ILE A 47 -7.39 -23.07 -13.54
C ILE A 47 -8.85 -23.54 -13.52
N HIS A 48 -9.53 -23.43 -14.65
CA HIS A 48 -10.93 -23.81 -14.80
C HIS A 48 -11.20 -24.59 -16.09
N LEU A 49 -12.26 -25.40 -16.08
CA LEU A 49 -12.63 -26.35 -17.12
C LEU A 49 -14.01 -26.04 -17.68
N ALA A 50 -14.24 -26.33 -18.97
CA ALA A 50 -15.56 -26.29 -19.59
C ALA A 50 -15.68 -27.37 -20.68
N PHE A 51 -16.88 -27.89 -20.95
CA PHE A 51 -17.06 -28.86 -22.03
C PHE A 51 -16.74 -28.23 -23.39
N ALA A 52 -16.03 -28.97 -24.25
CA ALA A 52 -15.64 -28.51 -25.59
C ALA A 52 -15.74 -29.62 -26.63
N GLY A 53 -15.64 -29.23 -27.91
CA GLY A 53 -15.67 -30.14 -29.05
C GLY A 53 -17.04 -30.79 -29.30
N GLN A 54 -17.17 -31.43 -30.45
CA GLN A 54 -18.37 -32.16 -30.83
C GLN A 54 -18.00 -33.43 -31.60
N ASP A 55 -18.59 -34.58 -31.25
CA ASP A 55 -18.49 -35.80 -32.05
C ASP A 55 -19.52 -35.83 -33.20
N ALA A 56 -19.41 -36.83 -34.09
CA ALA A 56 -20.30 -36.98 -35.24
C ALA A 56 -21.78 -37.27 -34.87
N ALA A 57 -22.10 -37.52 -33.60
CA ALA A 57 -23.45 -37.66 -33.08
C ALA A 57 -23.92 -36.43 -32.28
N GLY A 58 -23.08 -35.40 -32.12
CA GLY A 58 -23.36 -34.15 -31.40
C GLY A 58 -22.86 -34.11 -29.95
N ASN A 59 -22.27 -35.16 -29.38
CA ASN A 59 -21.85 -35.17 -27.98
C ASN A 59 -20.61 -34.30 -27.75
N ALA A 60 -20.51 -33.68 -26.58
CA ALA A 60 -19.26 -33.07 -26.11
C ALA A 60 -18.16 -34.15 -26.00
N ASN A 61 -17.10 -34.01 -26.78
CA ASN A 61 -16.01 -35.00 -26.87
C ASN A 61 -14.65 -34.43 -26.46
N GLY A 62 -14.67 -33.34 -25.70
CA GLY A 62 -13.50 -32.54 -25.38
C GLY A 62 -13.68 -31.72 -24.10
N MET A 63 -12.62 -30.97 -23.78
CA MET A 63 -12.53 -30.12 -22.59
C MET A 63 -11.74 -28.87 -22.95
N ALA A 64 -12.34 -27.70 -22.81
CA ALA A 64 -11.63 -26.43 -22.77
C ALA A 64 -10.97 -26.32 -21.39
N VAL A 65 -9.67 -26.01 -21.39
CA VAL A 65 -8.86 -25.85 -20.19
C VAL A 65 -8.32 -24.42 -20.21
N SER A 66 -8.74 -23.63 -19.23
CA SER A 66 -8.44 -22.21 -19.12
C SER A 66 -7.64 -21.93 -17.84
N TRP A 67 -6.74 -20.95 -17.87
CA TRP A 67 -5.96 -20.52 -16.70
C TRP A 67 -5.46 -19.07 -16.82
N PHE A 68 -4.99 -18.52 -15.71
CA PHE A 68 -4.39 -17.19 -15.61
C PHE A 68 -2.89 -17.29 -15.31
N THR A 69 -2.14 -16.29 -15.77
CA THR A 69 -0.73 -16.05 -15.45
C THR A 69 -0.49 -14.55 -15.31
N ARG A 70 0.35 -14.11 -14.36
CA ARG A 70 0.58 -12.66 -14.13
C ARG A 70 1.60 -12.07 -15.10
N GLY A 71 2.60 -12.85 -15.48
CA GLY A 71 3.52 -12.56 -16.59
C GLY A 71 3.04 -13.15 -17.92
N GLU A 72 3.73 -12.79 -19.02
CA GLU A 72 3.46 -13.36 -20.35
C GLU A 72 4.21 -14.70 -20.52
N PRO A 73 3.52 -15.83 -20.77
CA PRO A 73 4.17 -17.11 -21.02
C PRO A 73 4.64 -17.24 -22.48
N LYS A 74 5.80 -17.88 -22.72
CA LYS A 74 6.32 -18.08 -24.10
C LYS A 74 5.45 -19.00 -24.97
N ASP A 75 4.62 -19.84 -24.35
CA ASP A 75 3.52 -20.59 -24.97
C ASP A 75 2.47 -20.93 -23.92
N ALA A 76 1.23 -21.12 -24.37
CA ALA A 76 0.19 -21.80 -23.59
C ALA A 76 0.13 -23.26 -24.04
N THR A 77 0.42 -24.20 -23.14
CA THR A 77 0.37 -25.65 -23.42
C THR A 77 -0.31 -26.38 -22.27
N VAL A 78 -1.14 -27.37 -22.61
CA VAL A 78 -1.66 -28.38 -21.67
C VAL A 78 -1.02 -29.71 -22.01
N GLN A 79 -0.48 -30.40 -21.00
CA GLN A 79 -0.07 -31.80 -21.10
C GLN A 79 -1.12 -32.66 -20.40
N TYR A 80 -1.55 -33.75 -21.04
CA TYR A 80 -2.58 -34.64 -20.50
C TYR A 80 -2.34 -36.10 -20.84
N GLY A 81 -3.03 -37.01 -20.15
CA GLY A 81 -2.92 -38.45 -20.37
C GLY A 81 -3.79 -39.27 -19.41
N LEU A 82 -3.76 -40.59 -19.54
CA LEU A 82 -4.55 -41.51 -18.71
C LEU A 82 -3.89 -41.85 -17.35
N SER A 83 -2.73 -41.27 -17.05
CA SER A 83 -1.97 -41.52 -15.81
C SER A 83 -1.28 -40.25 -15.31
N ALA A 84 -1.38 -39.96 -14.01
CA ALA A 84 -0.69 -38.84 -13.38
C ALA A 84 0.85 -38.87 -13.53
N LYS A 85 1.43 -40.04 -13.86
CA LYS A 85 2.87 -40.24 -14.10
C LYS A 85 3.26 -40.15 -15.57
N GLN A 86 2.30 -40.11 -16.50
CA GLN A 86 2.53 -40.16 -17.94
C GLN A 86 1.49 -39.30 -18.66
N LEU A 87 1.85 -38.03 -18.88
CA LEU A 87 1.08 -37.07 -19.66
C LEU A 87 1.68 -37.04 -21.08
N ASP A 88 1.23 -38.00 -21.90
CA ASP A 88 1.78 -38.28 -23.23
C ASP A 88 1.20 -37.42 -24.35
N GLN A 89 0.02 -36.84 -24.14
CA GLN A 89 -0.67 -35.97 -25.09
C GLN A 89 -0.45 -34.49 -24.76
N ARG A 90 -0.58 -33.64 -25.78
CA ARG A 90 -0.42 -32.19 -25.67
C ARG A 90 -1.50 -31.45 -26.46
N ALA A 91 -2.01 -30.37 -25.89
CA ALA A 91 -2.83 -29.38 -26.58
C ALA A 91 -2.11 -28.02 -26.53
N LEU A 92 -2.11 -27.29 -27.64
CA LEU A 92 -1.60 -25.92 -27.71
C LEU A 92 -2.76 -24.95 -27.52
N GLY A 93 -2.55 -23.92 -26.70
CA GLY A 93 -3.51 -22.87 -26.43
C GLY A 93 -3.13 -21.53 -27.03
N GLN A 94 -4.02 -20.56 -26.84
CA GLN A 94 -3.74 -19.13 -27.05
C GLN A 94 -3.72 -18.42 -25.69
N SER A 95 -2.89 -17.39 -25.55
CA SER A 95 -2.83 -16.51 -24.38
C SER A 95 -3.11 -15.07 -24.81
N LYS A 96 -3.95 -14.35 -24.08
CA LYS A 96 -4.37 -12.97 -24.36
C LYS A 96 -4.58 -12.18 -23.05
N LYS A 97 -4.54 -10.85 -23.14
CA LYS A 97 -5.04 -9.95 -22.09
C LYS A 97 -5.93 -8.87 -22.68
N TYR A 98 -6.88 -8.37 -21.90
CA TYR A 98 -7.75 -7.26 -22.29
C TYR A 98 -7.30 -5.92 -21.68
N LEU A 99 -6.84 -5.92 -20.41
CA LEU A 99 -6.25 -4.75 -19.77
C LEU A 99 -4.73 -4.68 -19.94
N MET A 100 -4.19 -3.49 -20.17
CA MET A 100 -2.74 -3.25 -20.32
C MET A 100 -1.93 -3.66 -19.08
N LEU A 101 -2.48 -3.44 -17.88
CA LEU A 101 -1.91 -3.81 -16.58
C LEU A 101 -2.57 -5.06 -15.96
N GLY A 102 -3.46 -5.74 -16.69
CA GLY A 102 -3.97 -7.05 -16.32
C GLY A 102 -2.95 -8.15 -16.63
N GLY A 103 -3.19 -9.33 -16.05
CA GLY A 103 -2.46 -10.55 -16.43
C GLY A 103 -2.99 -11.17 -17.71
N PHE A 104 -2.54 -12.40 -17.98
CA PHE A 104 -2.78 -13.13 -19.21
C PHE A 104 -3.69 -14.34 -18.96
N HIS A 105 -4.76 -14.43 -19.76
CA HIS A 105 -5.72 -15.51 -19.79
C HIS A 105 -5.38 -16.44 -20.95
N ALA A 106 -5.19 -17.72 -20.63
CA ALA A 106 -4.78 -18.74 -21.57
C ALA A 106 -5.84 -19.84 -21.66
N HIS A 107 -6.13 -20.29 -22.89
CA HIS A 107 -7.15 -21.31 -23.18
C HIS A 107 -6.60 -22.33 -24.17
N ALA A 108 -6.79 -23.62 -23.91
CA ALA A 108 -6.49 -24.71 -24.82
C ALA A 108 -7.63 -25.74 -24.85
N GLU A 109 -7.94 -26.29 -26.02
CA GLU A 109 -8.98 -27.30 -26.19
C GLU A 109 -8.37 -28.69 -26.35
N LEU A 110 -8.82 -29.63 -25.51
CA LEU A 110 -8.53 -31.05 -25.61
C LEU A 110 -9.70 -31.69 -26.34
N VAL A 111 -9.45 -32.44 -27.42
CA VAL A 111 -10.50 -32.98 -28.30
C VAL A 111 -10.33 -34.49 -28.53
N ASN A 112 -11.39 -35.17 -28.96
CA ASN A 112 -11.44 -36.62 -29.15
C ASN A 112 -11.15 -37.43 -27.86
N LEU A 113 -11.54 -36.90 -26.72
CA LEU A 113 -11.47 -37.59 -25.44
C LEU A 113 -12.44 -38.77 -25.42
N THR A 114 -12.00 -39.91 -24.90
CA THR A 114 -12.87 -41.08 -24.69
C THR A 114 -13.95 -40.71 -23.65
N PRO A 115 -15.25 -41.00 -23.86
CA PRO A 115 -16.31 -40.70 -22.90
C PRO A 115 -16.11 -41.31 -21.51
N SER A 116 -16.71 -40.69 -20.48
CA SER A 116 -16.71 -41.16 -19.07
C SER A 116 -15.34 -41.47 -18.46
N THR A 117 -14.25 -40.99 -19.05
CA THR A 117 -12.87 -41.41 -18.77
C THR A 117 -12.16 -40.36 -17.91
N ARG A 118 -11.38 -40.80 -16.91
CA ARG A 118 -10.54 -39.89 -16.12
C ARG A 118 -9.27 -39.55 -16.89
N TYR A 119 -9.07 -38.26 -17.14
CA TYR A 119 -7.84 -37.70 -17.67
C TYR A 119 -7.09 -36.94 -16.58
N TYR A 120 -5.77 -37.14 -16.52
CA TYR A 120 -4.86 -36.32 -15.73
C TYR A 120 -4.27 -35.24 -16.63
N TYR A 121 -4.04 -34.04 -16.10
CA TYR A 121 -3.51 -32.93 -16.87
C TYR A 121 -2.67 -31.95 -16.03
N ARG A 122 -1.85 -31.15 -16.70
CA ARG A 122 -1.22 -29.93 -16.16
C ARG A 122 -1.13 -28.86 -17.23
N VAL A 123 -1.22 -27.60 -16.83
CA VAL A 123 -1.20 -26.42 -17.72
C VAL A 123 0.07 -25.61 -17.51
N GLY A 124 0.44 -24.73 -18.44
CA GLY A 124 1.58 -23.83 -18.28
C GLY A 124 2.28 -23.52 -19.60
N SER A 125 3.61 -23.35 -19.54
CA SER A 125 4.47 -23.03 -20.68
C SER A 125 5.55 -24.10 -20.86
N SER A 126 5.61 -24.69 -22.05
CA SER A 126 6.57 -25.73 -22.40
C SER A 126 7.95 -25.20 -22.78
N LYS A 127 8.07 -23.91 -23.13
CA LYS A 127 9.34 -23.22 -23.40
C LYS A 127 9.92 -22.51 -22.16
N ASP A 128 9.13 -22.33 -21.11
CA ASP A 128 9.59 -21.83 -19.80
C ASP A 128 9.78 -22.95 -18.76
N ASP A 129 9.23 -24.14 -19.04
CA ASP A 129 9.13 -25.30 -18.13
C ASP A 129 8.45 -24.99 -16.78
N LYS A 130 7.57 -23.97 -16.78
CA LYS A 130 6.70 -23.62 -15.66
C LYS A 130 5.33 -24.26 -15.87
N TRP A 131 4.92 -25.09 -14.91
CA TRP A 131 3.72 -25.92 -14.98
C TRP A 131 2.92 -25.88 -13.68
N SER A 132 1.60 -26.06 -13.78
CA SER A 132 0.75 -26.38 -12.63
C SER A 132 1.11 -27.74 -12.02
N GLN A 133 0.59 -27.98 -10.81
CA GLN A 133 0.43 -29.34 -10.30
C GLN A 133 -0.40 -30.21 -11.27
N VAL A 134 -0.26 -31.54 -11.16
CA VAL A 134 -1.05 -32.49 -11.95
C VAL A 134 -2.44 -32.62 -11.33
N LEU A 135 -3.45 -32.20 -12.09
CA LEU A 135 -4.87 -32.23 -11.78
C LEU A 135 -5.54 -33.40 -12.51
N SER A 136 -6.84 -33.64 -12.28
CA SER A 136 -7.61 -34.61 -13.07
C SER A 136 -9.08 -34.26 -13.17
N PHE A 137 -9.67 -34.54 -14.33
CA PHE A 137 -11.11 -34.40 -14.60
C PHE A 137 -11.68 -35.70 -15.21
N LYS A 138 -13.00 -35.76 -15.34
CA LYS A 138 -13.75 -36.83 -16.00
C LYS A 138 -14.38 -36.28 -17.27
N SER A 139 -14.17 -36.92 -18.42
CA SER A 139 -14.81 -36.52 -19.68
C SER A 139 -16.32 -36.81 -19.67
N ALA A 140 -17.07 -36.11 -20.53
CA ALA A 140 -18.53 -36.23 -20.61
C ALA A 140 -19.00 -37.69 -20.82
N PRO A 141 -20.10 -38.12 -20.17
CA PRO A 141 -20.74 -39.39 -20.49
C PRO A 141 -21.62 -39.26 -21.74
N THR A 142 -21.76 -40.37 -22.47
CA THR A 142 -22.49 -40.44 -23.76
C THR A 142 -23.53 -41.57 -23.76
N GLY A 143 -24.62 -41.38 -24.50
CA GLY A 143 -25.69 -42.39 -24.67
C GLY A 143 -26.87 -42.23 -23.70
N LEU A 144 -27.97 -42.94 -24.01
CA LEU A 144 -29.28 -42.76 -23.36
C LEU A 144 -29.33 -43.22 -21.90
N SER A 145 -28.46 -44.15 -21.50
CA SER A 145 -28.34 -44.67 -20.14
C SER A 145 -27.30 -43.93 -19.30
N ALA A 146 -26.74 -42.82 -19.80
CA ALA A 146 -25.84 -41.98 -19.03
C ALA A 146 -26.62 -41.27 -17.92
N SER A 147 -26.09 -41.35 -16.69
CA SER A 147 -26.52 -40.57 -15.54
C SER A 147 -25.42 -39.60 -15.10
N PHE A 148 -25.83 -38.42 -14.64
CA PHE A 148 -24.93 -37.38 -14.12
C PHE A 148 -25.74 -36.35 -13.32
N SER A 149 -25.08 -35.60 -12.42
CA SER A 149 -25.72 -34.52 -11.66
C SER A 149 -25.05 -33.16 -11.93
N MET A 150 -25.85 -32.10 -11.99
CA MET A 150 -25.43 -30.73 -12.34
C MET A 150 -25.96 -29.73 -11.30
N ALA A 151 -25.07 -28.93 -10.71
CA ALA A 151 -25.51 -27.76 -9.93
C ALA A 151 -25.85 -26.60 -10.88
N VAL A 152 -26.93 -25.88 -10.61
CA VAL A 152 -27.43 -24.78 -11.45
C VAL A 152 -28.04 -23.65 -10.61
N PHE A 153 -27.61 -22.42 -10.90
CA PHE A 153 -27.94 -21.19 -10.20
C PHE A 153 -27.43 -19.97 -11.02
N GLY A 154 -27.96 -18.79 -10.77
CA GLY A 154 -27.34 -17.51 -11.16
C GLY A 154 -26.82 -16.75 -9.94
N ASP A 155 -26.32 -15.53 -10.13
CA ASP A 155 -26.39 -14.46 -9.10
C ASP A 155 -25.60 -14.75 -7.80
N MET A 156 -24.38 -15.31 -7.91
CA MET A 156 -23.64 -15.77 -6.72
C MET A 156 -22.98 -14.66 -5.90
N GLY A 157 -22.39 -13.64 -6.54
CA GLY A 157 -21.50 -12.70 -5.85
C GLY A 157 -20.13 -13.26 -5.46
N TRP A 158 -19.25 -12.39 -4.96
CA TRP A 158 -17.89 -12.75 -4.52
C TRP A 158 -17.59 -12.42 -3.05
N GLU A 159 -17.87 -11.20 -2.59
CA GLU A 159 -17.31 -10.70 -1.33
C GLU A 159 -18.15 -11.04 -0.08
N ASN A 160 -17.68 -10.59 1.08
CA ASN A 160 -18.32 -10.81 2.37
C ASN A 160 -19.12 -9.55 2.77
N SER A 161 -20.44 -9.70 2.78
CA SER A 161 -21.48 -8.67 2.94
C SER A 161 -21.42 -7.82 4.21
N THR A 162 -20.44 -8.02 5.08
CA THR A 162 -20.07 -7.11 6.18
C THR A 162 -20.06 -5.60 5.85
N LYS A 163 -20.06 -5.20 4.57
CA LYS A 163 -20.22 -3.80 4.10
C LYS A 163 -21.59 -3.46 3.47
N ARG A 164 -22.32 -4.45 2.95
CA ARG A 164 -23.68 -4.38 2.37
C ARG A 164 -24.48 -5.58 2.93
N PRO A 165 -24.99 -5.52 4.17
CA PRO A 165 -25.57 -6.70 4.82
C PRO A 165 -26.95 -7.06 4.24
N MET A 166 -27.07 -8.25 3.63
CA MET A 166 -28.34 -8.81 3.18
C MET A 166 -29.31 -9.12 4.34
N TRP A 167 -30.61 -8.93 4.13
CA TRP A 167 -31.67 -9.05 5.14
C TRP A 167 -32.58 -10.29 4.95
N ILE A 168 -32.00 -11.46 4.66
CA ILE A 168 -32.75 -12.72 4.44
C ILE A 168 -33.42 -13.19 5.74
N THR A 169 -34.72 -13.51 5.68
CA THR A 169 -35.46 -14.19 6.76
C THR A 169 -35.42 -15.72 6.62
N SER A 170 -34.43 -16.36 7.26
CA SER A 170 -34.51 -17.77 7.65
C SER A 170 -34.89 -17.85 9.13
N HIS A 171 -36.06 -18.44 9.44
CA HIS A 171 -36.62 -18.62 10.79
C HIS A 171 -36.57 -17.36 11.72
N GLY A 172 -36.59 -16.15 11.15
CA GLY A 172 -36.57 -14.88 11.89
C GLY A 172 -35.20 -14.37 12.32
N LEU A 173 -34.09 -15.05 12.00
CA LEU A 173 -32.75 -14.68 12.44
C LEU A 173 -32.06 -13.68 11.49
N ARG A 174 -31.65 -12.53 12.02
CA ARG A 174 -30.81 -11.52 11.33
C ARG A 174 -29.33 -11.87 11.48
N LYS A 175 -28.61 -12.08 10.38
CA LYS A 175 -27.14 -12.18 10.31
C LYS A 175 -26.62 -11.55 9.01
N ASN A 176 -25.33 -11.23 8.96
CA ASN A 176 -24.67 -10.74 7.75
C ASN A 176 -24.41 -11.93 6.80
N TRP A 177 -25.29 -12.15 5.83
CA TRP A 177 -25.26 -13.29 4.90
C TRP A 177 -24.33 -13.05 3.70
N SER A 178 -23.51 -14.02 3.30
CA SER A 178 -22.61 -13.93 2.14
C SER A 178 -22.67 -15.22 1.32
N ALA A 179 -22.39 -15.10 0.01
CA ALA A 179 -22.11 -16.19 -0.93
C ALA A 179 -21.26 -17.34 -0.36
N THR A 180 -20.44 -17.08 0.67
CA THR A 180 -19.73 -18.04 1.51
C THR A 180 -20.49 -19.34 1.77
N GLU A 181 -21.76 -19.34 2.15
CA GLU A 181 -22.46 -20.61 2.44
C GLU A 181 -22.79 -21.41 1.18
N SER A 182 -23.20 -20.75 0.10
CA SER A 182 -23.36 -21.39 -1.22
C SER A 182 -22.03 -21.96 -1.74
N ARG A 183 -20.90 -21.29 -1.48
CA ARG A 183 -19.56 -21.80 -1.77
C ARG A 183 -19.21 -23.03 -0.92
N ASN A 184 -19.52 -23.00 0.38
CA ASN A 184 -19.36 -24.14 1.30
C ASN A 184 -20.17 -25.35 0.81
N LEU A 185 -21.42 -25.15 0.37
CA LEU A 185 -22.28 -26.21 -0.15
C LEU A 185 -21.74 -26.82 -1.44
N LEU A 186 -21.22 -26.01 -2.38
CA LEU A 186 -20.58 -26.52 -3.60
C LEU A 186 -19.28 -27.30 -3.32
N GLU A 187 -18.44 -26.83 -2.40
CA GLU A 187 -17.21 -27.55 -2.04
C GLU A 187 -17.52 -28.89 -1.36
N LYS A 188 -18.55 -28.93 -0.50
CA LYS A 188 -19.13 -30.16 0.06
C LYS A 188 -19.65 -31.10 -1.02
N TRP A 189 -20.48 -30.63 -1.96
CA TRP A 189 -20.99 -31.47 -3.06
C TRP A 189 -19.89 -31.99 -3.97
N LYS A 190 -18.80 -31.25 -4.18
CA LYS A 190 -17.60 -31.74 -4.88
C LYS A 190 -16.98 -32.94 -4.14
N ASP A 191 -16.77 -32.83 -2.83
CA ASP A 191 -16.04 -33.85 -2.07
C ASP A 191 -16.88 -35.10 -1.79
N GLU A 192 -18.20 -34.92 -1.60
CA GLU A 192 -19.20 -35.99 -1.60
C GLU A 192 -19.38 -36.65 -2.98
N LYS A 193 -19.01 -35.95 -4.06
CA LYS A 193 -19.25 -36.29 -5.48
C LYS A 193 -20.74 -36.32 -5.84
N SER A 194 -21.49 -35.38 -5.25
CA SER A 194 -22.91 -35.14 -5.47
C SER A 194 -23.22 -34.41 -6.78
N MET A 195 -22.19 -33.95 -7.52
CA MET A 195 -22.28 -33.33 -8.85
C MET A 195 -21.10 -33.70 -9.75
N ASP A 196 -21.33 -33.79 -11.06
CA ASP A 196 -20.33 -34.01 -12.11
C ASP A 196 -19.85 -32.70 -12.76
N PHE A 197 -20.68 -31.66 -12.78
CA PHE A 197 -20.35 -30.32 -13.29
C PHE A 197 -21.30 -29.22 -12.75
N ILE A 198 -21.01 -27.96 -13.06
CA ILE A 198 -21.78 -26.78 -12.65
C ILE A 198 -22.17 -25.96 -13.89
N TRP A 199 -23.35 -25.33 -13.87
CA TRP A 199 -23.77 -24.30 -14.83
C TRP A 199 -24.26 -23.04 -14.11
N HIS A 200 -23.51 -21.95 -14.24
CA HIS A 200 -23.83 -20.63 -13.69
C HIS A 200 -24.59 -19.80 -14.75
N VAL A 201 -25.85 -19.44 -14.50
CA VAL A 201 -26.70 -18.73 -15.48
C VAL A 201 -26.65 -17.20 -15.33
N GLY A 202 -25.45 -16.64 -15.52
CA GLY A 202 -25.18 -15.19 -15.46
C GLY A 202 -24.99 -14.62 -14.06
N ASP A 203 -24.45 -13.40 -14.02
CA ASP A 203 -24.13 -12.62 -12.82
C ASP A 203 -23.17 -13.35 -11.88
N ILE A 204 -22.00 -13.64 -12.43
CA ILE A 204 -21.08 -14.64 -11.90
C ILE A 204 -20.46 -14.20 -10.57
N GLY A 205 -20.27 -12.88 -10.38
CA GLY A 205 -19.68 -12.36 -9.14
C GLY A 205 -19.57 -10.85 -8.97
N TYR A 206 -20.34 -10.03 -9.71
CA TYR A 206 -20.58 -8.60 -9.43
C TYR A 206 -19.27 -7.77 -9.30
N MET A 207 -18.43 -7.84 -10.34
CA MET A 207 -17.08 -7.22 -10.33
C MET A 207 -17.11 -5.74 -10.69
N ASP A 208 -18.06 -5.37 -11.53
CA ASP A 208 -18.56 -4.01 -11.82
C ASP A 208 -18.90 -3.26 -10.52
N ASP A 209 -19.55 -3.96 -9.59
CA ASP A 209 -20.08 -3.46 -8.32
C ASP A 209 -19.03 -3.41 -7.18
N SER A 210 -17.80 -3.90 -7.43
CA SER A 210 -16.68 -3.89 -6.46
C SER A 210 -16.37 -2.51 -5.84
N PHE A 211 -16.81 -1.43 -6.49
CA PHE A 211 -16.75 -0.07 -5.93
C PHE A 211 -17.52 0.09 -4.61
N ALA A 212 -18.61 -0.67 -4.40
CA ALA A 212 -19.38 -0.65 -3.14
C ALA A 212 -18.50 -0.94 -1.92
N HIS A 213 -17.41 -1.68 -2.12
CA HIS A 213 -16.48 -2.10 -1.09
C HIS A 213 -15.18 -1.28 -1.08
N ALA A 214 -14.90 -0.51 -2.14
CA ALA A 214 -13.79 0.43 -2.27
C ALA A 214 -14.18 1.67 -3.13
N PRO A 215 -14.99 2.62 -2.63
CA PRO A 215 -15.65 3.65 -3.47
C PRO A 215 -14.76 4.64 -4.23
N LEU A 216 -13.44 4.61 -4.00
CA LEU A 216 -12.42 5.43 -4.66
C LEU A 216 -11.25 4.59 -5.20
N GLY A 217 -11.43 3.28 -5.38
CA GLY A 217 -10.39 2.34 -5.81
C GLY A 217 -10.84 1.45 -6.97
N VAL A 218 -9.98 1.32 -7.98
CA VAL A 218 -10.18 0.37 -9.09
C VAL A 218 -9.96 -1.05 -8.55
N THR A 219 -11.03 -1.78 -8.27
CA THR A 219 -11.00 -3.10 -7.60
C THR A 219 -11.52 -4.25 -8.45
N TYR A 220 -12.17 -3.98 -9.59
CA TYR A 220 -12.69 -4.95 -10.57
C TYR A 220 -11.76 -6.17 -10.80
N GLU A 221 -10.50 -5.93 -11.19
CA GLU A 221 -9.53 -7.01 -11.40
C GLU A 221 -9.16 -7.77 -10.12
N SER A 222 -9.02 -7.09 -8.97
CA SER A 222 -8.69 -7.77 -7.71
C SER A 222 -9.85 -8.64 -7.22
N SER A 223 -11.10 -8.21 -7.40
CA SER A 223 -12.29 -8.97 -7.04
C SER A 223 -12.50 -10.16 -8.00
N TYR A 224 -12.38 -9.97 -9.32
CA TYR A 224 -12.45 -11.08 -10.30
C TYR A 224 -11.34 -12.11 -10.08
N ASN A 225 -10.10 -11.65 -9.83
CA ASN A 225 -9.00 -12.56 -9.51
C ASN A 225 -9.18 -13.25 -8.15
N GLY A 226 -9.85 -12.62 -7.18
CA GLY A 226 -10.27 -13.27 -5.93
C GLY A 226 -11.25 -14.40 -6.18
N TYR A 227 -12.35 -14.10 -6.88
CA TYR A 227 -13.39 -15.07 -7.24
C TYR A 227 -12.82 -16.28 -7.97
N MET A 228 -12.02 -16.06 -9.01
CA MET A 228 -11.45 -17.15 -9.80
C MET A 228 -10.37 -17.95 -9.05
N ASN A 229 -9.67 -17.32 -8.08
CA ASN A 229 -8.72 -18.04 -7.21
C ASN A 229 -9.44 -18.95 -6.21
N TRP A 230 -10.60 -18.56 -5.69
CA TRP A 230 -11.48 -19.47 -4.96
C TRP A 230 -12.03 -20.56 -5.87
N LEU A 231 -12.65 -20.17 -6.99
CA LEU A 231 -13.39 -21.05 -7.90
C LEU A 231 -12.56 -22.25 -8.39
N GLN A 232 -11.24 -22.08 -8.52
CA GLN A 232 -10.30 -23.14 -8.86
C GLN A 232 -10.45 -24.38 -7.95
N SER A 233 -10.92 -24.25 -6.70
CA SER A 233 -11.23 -25.38 -5.80
C SER A 233 -12.25 -26.36 -6.40
N LEU A 234 -13.19 -25.85 -7.20
CA LEU A 234 -14.20 -26.60 -7.95
C LEU A 234 -13.71 -26.85 -9.39
N SER A 235 -13.49 -25.77 -10.13
CA SER A 235 -13.44 -25.78 -11.60
C SER A 235 -12.16 -26.36 -12.19
N SER A 236 -11.13 -26.63 -11.37
CA SER A 236 -9.93 -27.37 -11.78
C SER A 236 -10.10 -28.90 -11.78
N THR A 237 -11.27 -29.40 -11.39
CA THR A 237 -11.56 -30.85 -11.31
C THR A 237 -12.86 -31.27 -12.01
N MET A 238 -13.80 -30.34 -12.17
CA MET A 238 -15.06 -30.51 -12.89
C MET A 238 -15.35 -29.31 -13.81
N PRO A 239 -16.12 -29.50 -14.90
CA PRO A 239 -16.51 -28.39 -15.78
C PRO A 239 -17.39 -27.36 -15.07
N TYR A 240 -17.21 -26.10 -15.43
CA TYR A 240 -17.96 -24.95 -14.96
C TYR A 240 -18.44 -24.15 -16.17
N MET A 241 -19.68 -24.40 -16.57
CA MET A 241 -20.34 -23.74 -17.70
C MET A 241 -20.91 -22.40 -17.25
N VAL A 242 -20.88 -21.38 -18.11
CA VAL A 242 -21.39 -20.04 -17.79
C VAL A 242 -22.28 -19.50 -18.90
N SER A 243 -23.30 -18.73 -18.53
CA SER A 243 -24.10 -17.88 -19.42
C SER A 243 -23.83 -16.40 -19.08
N PRO A 244 -24.06 -15.43 -19.98
CA PRO A 244 -23.93 -14.01 -19.67
C PRO A 244 -25.12 -13.50 -18.84
N GLY A 245 -24.86 -12.72 -17.79
CA GLY A 245 -25.84 -11.84 -17.13
C GLY A 245 -25.53 -10.35 -17.33
N ASN A 246 -26.37 -9.44 -16.83
CA ASN A 246 -26.18 -8.01 -17.05
C ASN A 246 -24.94 -7.45 -16.33
N HIS A 247 -24.55 -8.00 -15.17
CA HIS A 247 -23.33 -7.57 -14.47
C HIS A 247 -22.02 -8.02 -15.18
N GLU A 248 -22.10 -8.88 -16.20
CA GLU A 248 -20.98 -9.14 -17.10
C GLU A 248 -20.82 -8.09 -18.22
N SER A 249 -21.80 -7.20 -18.45
CA SER A 249 -21.87 -6.35 -19.65
C SER A 249 -20.78 -5.27 -19.73
N GLU A 250 -20.43 -4.62 -18.61
CA GLU A 250 -19.31 -3.67 -18.53
C GLU A 250 -18.67 -3.57 -17.13
N CYS A 251 -17.85 -2.55 -16.93
CA CYS A 251 -17.56 -2.01 -15.60
C CYS A 251 -18.22 -0.64 -15.49
N HIS A 252 -19.28 -0.51 -14.68
CA HIS A 252 -19.94 0.76 -14.41
C HIS A 252 -19.43 1.47 -13.12
N SER A 253 -18.36 0.95 -12.49
CA SER A 253 -17.78 1.60 -11.31
C SER A 253 -17.44 3.08 -11.55
N PRO A 254 -17.49 3.97 -10.54
CA PRO A 254 -17.16 5.39 -10.72
C PRO A 254 -15.80 5.64 -11.36
N ALA A 255 -14.82 4.75 -11.16
CA ALA A 255 -13.52 4.84 -11.81
C ALA A 255 -13.57 4.46 -13.31
N CYS A 256 -14.36 3.46 -13.70
CA CYS A 256 -14.58 3.08 -15.09
C CYS A 256 -15.43 4.11 -15.86
N ILE A 257 -16.36 4.79 -15.19
CA ILE A 257 -17.13 5.92 -15.75
C ILE A 257 -16.22 7.15 -15.96
N LEU A 258 -15.34 7.46 -15.00
CA LEU A 258 -14.46 8.63 -15.04
C LEU A 258 -13.18 8.45 -15.88
N ASP A 259 -12.77 7.21 -16.17
CA ASP A 259 -11.69 6.87 -17.10
C ASP A 259 -12.24 6.22 -18.39
N PRO A 260 -12.41 7.00 -19.48
CA PRO A 260 -12.90 6.48 -20.76
C PRO A 260 -11.97 5.48 -21.46
N PHE A 261 -10.72 5.29 -21.01
CA PHE A 261 -9.87 4.20 -21.48
C PHE A 261 -10.18 2.91 -20.73
N LEU A 262 -10.32 2.96 -19.41
CA LEU A 262 -10.68 1.81 -18.58
C LEU A 262 -12.09 1.30 -18.90
N GLY A 263 -13.11 2.18 -18.95
CA GLY A 263 -14.48 1.79 -19.27
C GLY A 263 -14.59 1.14 -20.65
N ARG A 264 -13.92 1.69 -21.68
CA ARG A 264 -13.88 1.10 -23.03
C ARG A 264 -13.13 -0.23 -23.13
N ALA A 265 -12.24 -0.52 -22.19
CA ALA A 265 -11.51 -1.79 -22.12
C ALA A 265 -12.24 -2.87 -21.30
N LEU A 266 -13.40 -2.54 -20.71
CA LEU A 266 -14.22 -3.44 -19.90
C LEU A 266 -15.67 -3.58 -20.42
N MET A 267 -16.18 -2.64 -21.22
CA MET A 267 -17.49 -2.71 -21.86
C MET A 267 -17.66 -3.90 -22.83
N ASN A 268 -18.90 -4.15 -23.23
CA ASN A 268 -19.33 -5.20 -24.17
C ASN A 268 -18.83 -6.61 -23.80
N PHE A 269 -19.04 -7.02 -22.56
CA PHE A 269 -18.70 -8.34 -22.05
C PHE A 269 -17.21 -8.69 -22.22
N THR A 270 -16.32 -7.70 -22.26
CA THR A 270 -14.89 -7.92 -22.59
C THR A 270 -14.22 -8.84 -21.57
N ALA A 271 -14.43 -8.62 -20.27
CA ALA A 271 -13.85 -9.46 -19.22
C ALA A 271 -14.41 -10.90 -19.26
N TYR A 272 -15.73 -11.05 -19.45
CA TYR A 272 -16.41 -12.34 -19.58
C TYR A 272 -15.90 -13.15 -20.78
N ASN A 273 -15.85 -12.53 -21.97
CA ASN A 273 -15.38 -13.18 -23.20
C ASN A 273 -13.87 -13.48 -23.21
N HIS A 274 -13.07 -12.76 -22.40
CA HIS A 274 -11.63 -13.05 -22.23
C HIS A 274 -11.29 -14.03 -21.10
N ARG A 275 -12.14 -14.18 -20.08
CA ARG A 275 -11.84 -15.04 -18.92
C ARG A 275 -12.33 -16.48 -19.12
N TRP A 276 -13.48 -16.66 -19.76
CA TRP A 276 -14.13 -17.96 -19.94
C TRP A 276 -13.91 -18.54 -21.34
N ARG A 277 -14.19 -19.84 -21.53
CA ARG A 277 -14.16 -20.47 -22.87
C ARG A 277 -15.21 -21.55 -23.05
N MET A 278 -16.35 -21.18 -23.63
CA MET A 278 -17.52 -22.03 -23.86
C MET A 278 -17.52 -22.66 -25.27
N PRO A 279 -18.28 -23.76 -25.52
CA PRO A 279 -18.23 -24.53 -26.77
C PRO A 279 -18.89 -23.89 -28.00
N SER A 280 -19.00 -22.56 -28.05
CA SER A 280 -19.67 -21.80 -29.11
C SER A 280 -19.17 -22.13 -30.51
N ALA A 281 -17.85 -22.19 -30.72
CA ALA A 281 -17.25 -22.51 -32.01
C ALA A 281 -17.66 -23.91 -32.53
N SER A 282 -17.88 -24.88 -31.63
CA SER A 282 -18.39 -26.22 -31.96
C SER A 282 -19.91 -26.28 -32.14
N SER A 283 -20.69 -25.35 -31.57
CA SER A 283 -22.14 -25.26 -31.75
C SER A 283 -22.59 -24.24 -32.80
N GLY A 284 -21.67 -23.53 -33.44
CA GLY A 284 -21.97 -22.41 -34.35
C GLY A 284 -22.45 -21.12 -33.65
N GLY A 285 -22.26 -21.01 -32.33
CA GLY A 285 -22.54 -19.81 -31.53
C GLY A 285 -21.42 -18.76 -31.60
N VAL A 286 -21.46 -17.76 -30.71
CA VAL A 286 -20.49 -16.63 -30.70
C VAL A 286 -19.87 -16.41 -29.31
N GLU A 287 -18.53 -16.38 -29.27
CA GLU A 287 -17.65 -16.25 -28.09
C GLU A 287 -18.17 -17.01 -26.86
N ASN A 288 -18.53 -16.35 -25.75
CA ASN A 288 -19.21 -16.99 -24.62
C ASN A 288 -20.69 -16.58 -24.50
N MET A 289 -21.23 -15.83 -25.46
CA MET A 289 -22.55 -15.19 -25.37
C MET A 289 -23.70 -16.18 -25.59
N TRP A 290 -23.55 -17.10 -26.55
CA TRP A 290 -24.53 -18.18 -26.77
C TRP A 290 -23.85 -19.41 -27.39
N TYR A 291 -24.29 -20.60 -26.96
CA TYR A 291 -23.72 -21.89 -27.37
C TYR A 291 -24.62 -23.07 -26.98
N SER A 292 -24.37 -24.25 -27.54
CA SER A 292 -25.04 -25.49 -27.14
C SER A 292 -24.06 -26.65 -26.97
N PHE A 293 -24.45 -27.67 -26.19
CA PHE A 293 -23.66 -28.86 -25.94
C PHE A 293 -24.56 -30.05 -25.60
N ASN A 294 -24.11 -31.29 -25.87
CA ASN A 294 -24.89 -32.49 -25.56
C ASN A 294 -24.12 -33.41 -24.61
N ILE A 295 -24.80 -33.90 -23.58
CA ILE A 295 -24.28 -34.87 -22.60
C ILE A 295 -25.31 -35.97 -22.42
N GLY A 296 -24.93 -37.23 -22.67
CA GLY A 296 -25.82 -38.37 -22.50
C GLY A 296 -27.15 -38.21 -23.26
N PRO A 297 -28.32 -38.28 -22.57
CA PRO A 297 -29.64 -38.10 -23.15
C PRO A 297 -30.10 -36.63 -23.29
N VAL A 298 -29.27 -35.65 -22.91
CA VAL A 298 -29.65 -34.23 -22.80
C VAL A 298 -28.94 -33.37 -23.84
N HIS A 299 -29.70 -32.47 -24.45
CA HIS A 299 -29.21 -31.30 -25.16
C HIS A 299 -29.35 -30.07 -24.27
N PHE A 300 -28.25 -29.33 -24.10
CA PHE A 300 -28.18 -28.09 -23.34
C PHE A 300 -27.93 -26.90 -24.28
N VAL A 301 -28.67 -25.81 -24.11
CA VAL A 301 -28.47 -24.56 -24.86
C VAL A 301 -28.38 -23.36 -23.92
N SER A 302 -27.26 -22.65 -23.98
CA SER A 302 -27.06 -21.36 -23.33
C SER A 302 -27.49 -20.26 -24.29
N ILE A 303 -28.51 -19.51 -23.89
CA ILE A 303 -29.07 -18.39 -24.65
C ILE A 303 -28.49 -17.07 -24.14
N ASN A 304 -28.51 -16.05 -25.00
CA ASN A 304 -28.22 -14.67 -24.62
C ASN A 304 -29.52 -13.94 -24.28
N THR A 305 -29.61 -13.43 -23.06
CA THR A 305 -30.77 -12.69 -22.55
C THR A 305 -30.57 -11.18 -22.55
N GLU A 306 -29.36 -10.69 -22.82
CA GLU A 306 -28.97 -9.28 -22.64
C GLU A 306 -28.86 -8.50 -23.97
N THR A 307 -28.46 -9.16 -25.07
CA THR A 307 -28.18 -8.47 -26.35
C THR A 307 -28.60 -9.24 -27.61
N ASP A 308 -28.50 -8.58 -28.76
CA ASP A 308 -28.60 -9.17 -30.11
C ASP A 308 -30.00 -9.70 -30.50
N PHE A 309 -31.06 -9.26 -29.79
CA PHE A 309 -32.47 -9.43 -30.19
C PHE A 309 -33.27 -8.11 -30.05
N PRO A 310 -34.44 -7.96 -30.72
CA PRO A 310 -35.22 -6.72 -30.67
C PRO A 310 -35.75 -6.41 -29.26
N GLY A 311 -35.34 -5.27 -28.72
CA GLY A 311 -35.79 -4.81 -27.40
C GLY A 311 -35.07 -5.45 -26.20
N ALA A 312 -33.88 -6.02 -26.41
CA ALA A 312 -32.94 -6.36 -25.35
C ALA A 312 -32.45 -5.09 -24.61
N GLU A 313 -32.17 -5.20 -23.31
CA GLU A 313 -32.08 -4.06 -22.39
C GLU A 313 -30.70 -3.37 -22.42
N GLU A 314 -29.62 -4.15 -22.51
CA GLU A 314 -28.23 -3.70 -22.47
C GLU A 314 -27.73 -3.22 -23.84
N THR A 315 -28.49 -3.47 -24.91
CA THR A 315 -28.05 -3.19 -26.29
C THR A 315 -27.79 -1.70 -26.50
N ASP A 316 -26.63 -1.39 -27.10
CA ASP A 316 -26.11 -0.03 -27.35
C ASP A 316 -25.80 0.83 -26.11
N THR A 317 -26.09 0.39 -24.88
CA THR A 317 -25.95 1.23 -23.67
C THR A 317 -25.39 0.56 -22.41
N GLY A 318 -25.33 -0.76 -22.37
CA GLY A 318 -24.91 -1.48 -21.18
C GLY A 318 -25.98 -1.57 -20.08
N ASP A 319 -25.68 -2.33 -19.04
CA ASP A 319 -26.46 -2.40 -17.80
C ASP A 319 -26.65 -1.00 -17.18
N SER A 320 -25.58 -0.19 -17.15
CA SER A 320 -25.63 1.17 -16.60
C SER A 320 -26.44 2.17 -17.43
N HIS A 321 -26.91 1.75 -18.62
CA HIS A 321 -27.56 2.57 -19.64
C HIS A 321 -26.73 3.79 -20.09
N ILE A 322 -25.41 3.77 -19.89
CA ILE A 322 -24.50 4.85 -20.27
C ILE A 322 -24.16 4.74 -21.76
N PHE A 323 -24.66 5.66 -22.58
CA PHE A 323 -24.58 5.61 -24.06
C PHE A 323 -23.18 5.46 -24.70
N TRP A 324 -22.09 5.56 -23.92
CA TRP A 324 -20.71 5.34 -24.37
C TRP A 324 -20.05 4.04 -23.84
N LEU A 325 -20.72 3.30 -22.95
CA LEU A 325 -20.34 1.96 -22.48
C LEU A 325 -21.19 0.92 -23.21
N LYS A 326 -21.03 0.83 -24.53
CA LYS A 326 -21.94 0.06 -25.38
C LYS A 326 -21.76 -1.45 -25.18
N ALA A 327 -22.88 -2.18 -25.12
CA ALA A 327 -22.93 -3.63 -25.23
C ALA A 327 -23.72 -4.11 -26.47
N GLY A 328 -23.52 -5.37 -26.85
CA GLY A 328 -24.19 -6.07 -27.96
C GLY A 328 -23.48 -5.97 -29.30
N HIS A 329 -24.20 -6.35 -30.36
CA HIS A 329 -23.74 -6.43 -31.76
C HIS A 329 -22.64 -7.49 -31.96
N PHE A 330 -22.75 -8.62 -31.26
CA PHE A 330 -21.88 -9.79 -31.41
C PHE A 330 -22.11 -10.52 -32.74
N ALA A 331 -23.32 -10.43 -33.29
CA ALA A 331 -23.65 -10.95 -34.62
C ALA A 331 -24.48 -9.94 -35.44
N GLY A 332 -24.69 -10.26 -36.73
CA GLY A 332 -25.59 -9.50 -37.57
C GLY A 332 -27.05 -9.63 -37.12
N GLU A 333 -27.87 -8.63 -37.46
CA GLU A 333 -29.29 -8.56 -37.11
C GLU A 333 -30.03 -9.89 -37.36
N GLY A 334 -30.69 -10.41 -36.32
CA GLY A 334 -31.45 -11.65 -36.35
C GLY A 334 -30.63 -12.95 -36.43
N GLN A 335 -29.30 -12.92 -36.56
CA GLN A 335 -28.49 -14.15 -36.66
C GLN A 335 -28.51 -14.97 -35.36
N TYR A 336 -28.56 -14.33 -34.19
CA TYR A 336 -28.68 -14.99 -32.90
C TYR A 336 -29.96 -15.84 -32.80
N LEU A 337 -31.13 -15.22 -33.03
CA LEU A 337 -32.43 -15.92 -33.00
C LEU A 337 -32.53 -17.02 -34.06
N LYS A 338 -31.92 -16.80 -35.24
CA LYS A 338 -31.84 -17.82 -36.29
C LYS A 338 -30.96 -19.01 -35.88
N TRP A 339 -29.81 -18.76 -35.25
CA TRP A 339 -28.96 -19.81 -34.71
C TRP A 339 -29.72 -20.64 -33.67
N LEU A 340 -30.42 -19.98 -32.75
CA LEU A 340 -31.24 -20.62 -31.72
C LEU A 340 -32.38 -21.46 -32.34
N GLU A 341 -33.03 -20.98 -33.40
CA GLU A 341 -34.00 -21.78 -34.16
C GLU A 341 -33.36 -23.03 -34.78
N ASP A 342 -32.23 -22.90 -35.49
CA ASP A 342 -31.60 -24.03 -36.18
C ASP A 342 -31.00 -25.07 -35.20
N ASP A 343 -30.50 -24.65 -34.03
CA ASP A 343 -30.00 -25.51 -32.95
C ASP A 343 -31.14 -26.28 -32.25
N LEU A 344 -32.18 -25.58 -31.76
CA LEU A 344 -33.37 -26.21 -31.15
C LEU A 344 -34.09 -27.18 -32.11
N LYS A 345 -34.09 -26.86 -33.40
CA LYS A 345 -34.62 -27.71 -34.49
C LYS A 345 -33.78 -28.96 -34.71
N ALA A 346 -32.45 -28.88 -34.59
CA ALA A 346 -31.57 -30.05 -34.62
C ALA A 346 -31.75 -30.92 -33.37
N ALA A 347 -31.88 -30.31 -32.19
CA ALA A 347 -32.13 -31.00 -30.93
C ALA A 347 -33.50 -31.73 -30.93
N ASP A 348 -34.56 -31.09 -31.39
CA ASP A 348 -35.88 -31.72 -31.52
C ASP A 348 -35.92 -32.79 -32.63
N ALA A 349 -35.13 -32.66 -33.70
CA ALA A 349 -34.92 -33.75 -34.66
C ALA A 349 -34.20 -34.96 -34.01
N ALA A 350 -33.20 -34.73 -33.16
CA ALA A 350 -32.53 -35.79 -32.39
C ALA A 350 -33.47 -36.43 -31.35
N ARG A 351 -34.34 -35.66 -30.70
CA ARG A 351 -35.43 -36.14 -29.83
C ARG A 351 -36.40 -37.04 -30.58
N LYS A 352 -36.91 -36.58 -31.73
CA LYS A 352 -37.85 -37.32 -32.60
C LYS A 352 -37.23 -38.62 -33.12
N SER A 353 -35.91 -38.61 -33.33
CA SER A 353 -35.10 -39.78 -33.70
C SER A 353 -34.71 -40.66 -32.50
N GLY A 354 -35.19 -40.37 -31.29
CA GLY A 354 -34.97 -41.18 -30.08
C GLY A 354 -33.57 -41.07 -29.44
N HIS A 355 -32.73 -40.13 -29.88
CA HIS A 355 -31.33 -40.04 -29.44
C HIS A 355 -31.10 -39.13 -28.23
N ARG A 356 -31.86 -38.04 -28.09
CA ARG A 356 -31.80 -37.12 -26.93
C ARG A 356 -33.20 -36.65 -26.53
N PRO A 357 -33.85 -37.31 -25.55
CA PRO A 357 -35.22 -36.96 -25.18
C PRO A 357 -35.36 -35.58 -24.53
N TRP A 358 -34.32 -35.06 -23.89
CA TRP A 358 -34.36 -33.82 -23.09
C TRP A 358 -33.71 -32.64 -23.82
N ILE A 359 -34.40 -31.50 -23.83
CA ILE A 359 -33.87 -30.18 -24.21
C ILE A 359 -33.99 -29.26 -22.99
N ILE A 360 -32.85 -28.78 -22.50
CA ILE A 360 -32.75 -27.87 -21.36
C ILE A 360 -32.09 -26.58 -21.85
N ALA A 361 -32.78 -25.46 -21.67
CA ALA A 361 -32.24 -24.14 -21.95
C ALA A 361 -31.83 -23.44 -20.65
N GLY A 362 -30.89 -22.51 -20.76
CA GLY A 362 -30.48 -21.63 -19.67
C GLY A 362 -30.06 -20.27 -20.23
N GLY A 363 -30.45 -19.22 -19.54
CA GLY A 363 -30.10 -17.82 -19.80
C GLY A 363 -30.20 -17.07 -18.49
N HIS A 364 -29.81 -15.81 -18.44
CA HIS A 364 -29.84 -15.08 -17.17
C HIS A 364 -31.24 -14.55 -16.86
N ARG A 365 -31.81 -13.70 -17.71
CA ARG A 365 -33.16 -13.14 -17.48
C ARG A 365 -34.28 -14.18 -17.68
N ALA A 366 -35.32 -14.11 -16.86
CA ALA A 366 -36.55 -14.87 -17.03
C ALA A 366 -37.29 -14.52 -18.35
N LEU A 367 -38.03 -15.48 -18.92
CA LEU A 367 -38.74 -15.34 -20.21
C LEU A 367 -39.81 -14.23 -20.24
N GLY A 368 -40.25 -13.76 -19.06
CA GLY A 368 -41.18 -12.63 -18.93
C GLY A 368 -40.53 -11.25 -19.12
N TRP A 369 -39.20 -11.16 -18.99
CA TRP A 369 -38.44 -9.93 -19.21
C TRP A 369 -37.96 -9.81 -20.67
N ILE A 370 -37.62 -10.92 -21.32
CA ILE A 370 -37.23 -10.96 -22.74
C ILE A 370 -38.42 -11.18 -23.69
N ASP A 371 -39.59 -10.59 -23.39
CA ASP A 371 -40.87 -10.85 -24.07
C ASP A 371 -40.84 -10.61 -25.60
N LYS A 372 -40.13 -9.57 -26.05
CA LYS A 372 -40.01 -9.20 -27.49
C LYS A 372 -39.01 -10.06 -28.28
N SER A 373 -38.26 -10.94 -27.61
CA SER A 373 -37.17 -11.71 -28.25
C SER A 373 -37.65 -12.76 -29.26
N GLY A 374 -38.88 -13.28 -29.12
CA GLY A 374 -39.34 -14.45 -29.87
C GLY A 374 -38.84 -15.81 -29.32
N VAL A 375 -38.09 -15.82 -28.21
CA VAL A 375 -37.53 -17.05 -27.61
C VAL A 375 -38.64 -17.96 -27.05
N LYS A 376 -39.69 -17.38 -26.46
CA LYS A 376 -40.87 -18.08 -25.92
C LYS A 376 -41.55 -18.92 -27.01
N GLU A 377 -41.70 -18.37 -28.21
CA GLU A 377 -42.27 -19.00 -29.39
C GLU A 377 -41.38 -20.14 -29.93
N LEU A 378 -40.05 -19.97 -29.91
CA LEU A 378 -39.10 -21.04 -30.27
C LEU A 378 -39.13 -22.19 -29.26
N PHE A 379 -39.19 -21.88 -27.97
CA PHE A 379 -39.29 -22.87 -26.89
C PHE A 379 -40.59 -23.67 -26.99
N ASP A 380 -41.69 -23.00 -27.32
CA ASP A 380 -42.97 -23.66 -27.62
C ASP A 380 -42.86 -24.60 -28.83
N LYS A 381 -42.35 -24.06 -29.95
CA LYS A 381 -42.24 -24.74 -31.25
C LYS A 381 -41.39 -26.01 -31.22
N TYR A 382 -40.26 -25.96 -30.50
CA TYR A 382 -39.32 -27.09 -30.37
C TYR A 382 -39.47 -27.85 -29.05
N LYS A 383 -40.48 -27.50 -28.24
CA LYS A 383 -40.81 -28.14 -26.96
C LYS A 383 -39.59 -28.22 -26.05
N VAL A 384 -39.02 -27.09 -25.64
CA VAL A 384 -38.05 -27.07 -24.53
C VAL A 384 -38.71 -27.66 -23.28
N ASP A 385 -37.96 -28.45 -22.49
CA ASP A 385 -38.51 -29.15 -21.31
C ASP A 385 -38.30 -28.34 -20.01
N LEU A 386 -37.12 -27.71 -19.89
CA LEU A 386 -36.71 -26.87 -18.76
C LEU A 386 -36.06 -25.60 -19.27
N TYR A 387 -36.33 -24.47 -18.61
CA TYR A 387 -35.56 -23.24 -18.70
C TYR A 387 -35.06 -22.84 -17.31
N PHE A 388 -33.75 -22.67 -17.17
CA PHE A 388 -33.13 -22.10 -15.96
C PHE A 388 -32.81 -20.62 -16.15
N ALA A 389 -33.07 -19.83 -15.11
CA ALA A 389 -32.84 -18.39 -15.08
C ALA A 389 -32.22 -17.93 -13.74
N GLY A 390 -31.54 -16.79 -13.78
CA GLY A 390 -31.11 -15.98 -12.64
C GLY A 390 -31.87 -14.65 -12.59
N HIS A 391 -31.16 -13.56 -12.31
CA HIS A 391 -31.57 -12.14 -12.31
C HIS A 391 -32.58 -11.74 -11.22
N ALA A 392 -33.50 -12.65 -10.86
CA ALA A 392 -34.24 -12.51 -9.61
C ALA A 392 -33.42 -13.17 -8.49
N HIS A 393 -32.98 -12.37 -7.51
CA HIS A 393 -32.21 -12.81 -6.32
C HIS A 393 -33.05 -13.64 -5.32
N THR A 394 -33.75 -14.66 -5.82
CA THR A 394 -34.76 -15.48 -5.13
C THR A 394 -35.01 -16.75 -5.95
N TYR A 395 -35.89 -17.64 -5.50
CA TYR A 395 -36.33 -18.81 -6.26
C TYR A 395 -37.79 -18.71 -6.67
N PHE A 396 -38.07 -19.02 -7.95
CA PHE A 396 -39.42 -19.26 -8.45
C PHE A 396 -39.46 -20.52 -9.32
N ARG A 397 -40.52 -21.32 -9.17
CA ARG A 397 -40.84 -22.43 -10.09
C ARG A 397 -42.21 -22.24 -10.71
N ASP A 398 -42.24 -22.05 -12.01
CA ASP A 398 -43.48 -21.97 -12.78
C ASP A 398 -44.11 -23.37 -12.98
N PRO A 399 -45.43 -23.44 -13.20
CA PRO A 399 -46.05 -24.61 -13.81
C PRO A 399 -45.55 -24.81 -15.26
N PRO A 400 -45.69 -26.02 -15.84
CA PRO A 400 -45.38 -26.24 -17.25
C PRO A 400 -46.30 -25.42 -18.15
N VAL A 401 -45.73 -24.57 -19.00
CA VAL A 401 -46.45 -23.65 -19.90
C VAL A 401 -46.21 -24.01 -21.36
N ARG A 402 -47.28 -23.92 -22.16
CA ARG A 402 -47.26 -23.94 -23.63
C ARG A 402 -48.25 -22.92 -24.18
N ALA A 403 -47.83 -22.13 -25.18
CA ALA A 403 -48.64 -21.13 -25.87
C ALA A 403 -49.41 -20.20 -24.91
N GLY A 404 -48.73 -19.76 -23.84
CA GLY A 404 -49.30 -18.93 -22.80
C GLY A 404 -50.36 -19.61 -21.91
N LYS A 405 -50.32 -20.94 -21.75
CA LYS A 405 -51.25 -21.70 -20.91
C LYS A 405 -50.55 -22.79 -20.11
N VAL A 406 -50.99 -22.97 -18.86
CA VAL A 406 -50.58 -24.10 -18.01
C VAL A 406 -51.09 -25.43 -18.61
N THR A 407 -50.21 -26.43 -18.74
CA THR A 407 -50.55 -27.74 -19.33
C THR A 407 -50.58 -28.90 -18.35
N SER A 408 -50.24 -28.69 -17.08
CA SER A 408 -50.44 -29.67 -16.01
C SER A 408 -50.68 -28.99 -14.66
N SER A 409 -51.55 -29.58 -13.84
CA SER A 409 -51.78 -29.20 -12.44
C SER A 409 -50.92 -29.98 -11.44
N GLU A 410 -50.06 -30.88 -11.91
CA GLU A 410 -49.10 -31.59 -11.06
C GLU A 410 -48.10 -30.61 -10.42
N LYS A 411 -47.65 -30.92 -9.20
CA LYS A 411 -46.71 -30.05 -8.44
C LYS A 411 -45.35 -30.68 -8.15
N ARG A 412 -45.23 -32.02 -8.16
CA ARG A 412 -44.00 -32.75 -7.82
C ARG A 412 -43.54 -33.79 -8.85
N VAL A 413 -44.44 -34.45 -9.60
CA VAL A 413 -44.06 -35.49 -10.58
C VAL A 413 -44.74 -35.22 -11.91
N PHE A 414 -44.03 -34.56 -12.81
CA PHE A 414 -44.48 -34.29 -14.17
C PHE A 414 -44.21 -35.50 -15.06
N LYS A 415 -45.23 -35.97 -15.77
CA LYS A 415 -45.12 -37.09 -16.71
C LYS A 415 -45.47 -36.66 -18.12
N ASP A 416 -44.58 -36.96 -19.06
CA ASP A 416 -44.72 -36.70 -20.49
C ASP A 416 -45.15 -35.24 -20.78
N VAL A 417 -44.55 -34.31 -20.02
CA VAL A 417 -45.00 -32.91 -19.91
C VAL A 417 -45.04 -32.21 -21.27
N ASP A 418 -46.09 -31.43 -21.52
CA ASP A 418 -46.27 -30.71 -22.78
C ASP A 418 -46.16 -29.19 -22.62
N GLY A 419 -44.96 -28.73 -22.28
CA GLY A 419 -44.62 -27.34 -22.05
C GLY A 419 -43.24 -27.23 -21.41
N TYR A 420 -42.64 -26.04 -21.42
CA TYR A 420 -41.42 -25.80 -20.65
C TYR A 420 -41.80 -25.49 -19.19
N ILE A 421 -40.98 -25.96 -18.24
CA ILE A 421 -41.01 -25.48 -16.85
C ILE A 421 -39.89 -24.44 -16.72
N GLN A 422 -40.23 -23.23 -16.28
CA GLN A 422 -39.26 -22.20 -15.93
C GLN A 422 -38.89 -22.33 -14.44
N VAL A 423 -37.59 -22.31 -14.15
CA VAL A 423 -37.01 -22.33 -12.80
C VAL A 423 -36.06 -21.16 -12.69
N ILE A 424 -36.45 -20.14 -11.92
CA ILE A 424 -35.59 -19.02 -11.55
C ILE A 424 -34.86 -19.41 -10.27
N ALA A 425 -33.53 -19.30 -10.26
CA ALA A 425 -32.64 -19.77 -9.19
C ALA A 425 -31.46 -18.80 -8.97
N GLY A 426 -31.75 -17.50 -8.85
CA GLY A 426 -30.78 -16.46 -8.51
C GLY A 426 -30.58 -16.27 -6.99
N GLY A 427 -31.12 -17.15 -6.15
CA GLY A 427 -30.92 -17.12 -4.70
C GLY A 427 -29.50 -17.52 -4.23
N ALA A 428 -28.45 -17.34 -5.02
CA ALA A 428 -27.13 -17.91 -4.71
C ALA A 428 -26.26 -17.06 -3.76
N GLY A 429 -26.39 -15.74 -3.74
CA GLY A 429 -25.81 -14.91 -2.67
C GLY A 429 -25.31 -13.50 -2.99
N SER A 430 -25.77 -12.87 -4.08
CA SER A 430 -25.43 -11.48 -4.44
C SER A 430 -25.81 -10.44 -3.37
N ASP A 431 -24.93 -9.46 -3.13
CA ASP A 431 -25.11 -8.44 -2.08
C ASP A 431 -26.05 -7.28 -2.48
N GLU A 432 -26.56 -7.29 -3.71
CA GLU A 432 -27.60 -6.42 -4.28
C GLU A 432 -29.03 -6.78 -3.81
N THR A 433 -29.19 -7.75 -2.90
CA THR A 433 -30.52 -8.28 -2.54
C THR A 433 -31.32 -7.40 -1.56
N ASP A 434 -32.13 -6.49 -2.11
CA ASP A 434 -32.84 -5.40 -1.42
C ASP A 434 -34.17 -5.83 -0.74
N TYR A 435 -34.09 -6.61 0.34
CA TYR A 435 -35.26 -7.03 1.12
C TYR A 435 -35.88 -5.90 1.96
N ILE A 436 -36.83 -5.16 1.38
CA ILE A 436 -37.82 -4.40 2.15
C ILE A 436 -38.75 -5.40 2.86
N VAL A 437 -38.40 -5.79 4.08
CA VAL A 437 -39.23 -6.64 4.94
C VAL A 437 -40.56 -5.92 5.24
N ALA A 438 -41.63 -6.33 4.56
CA ALA A 438 -43.00 -6.00 4.96
C ALA A 438 -43.19 -6.50 6.41
N PRO A 439 -43.48 -5.63 7.42
CA PRO A 439 -43.30 -6.00 8.84
C PRO A 439 -44.29 -7.02 9.46
N LYS A 440 -44.82 -7.98 8.69
CA LYS A 440 -45.99 -8.81 9.03
C LYS A 440 -45.92 -10.28 8.60
N CYS A 441 -44.75 -10.80 8.22
CA CYS A 441 -44.58 -12.21 7.85
C CYS A 441 -43.92 -13.02 8.97
N ASN A 442 -44.72 -13.36 9.98
CA ASN A 442 -44.40 -14.36 11.01
C ASN A 442 -45.05 -15.72 10.67
N ALA A 443 -44.59 -16.80 11.29
CA ALA A 443 -44.85 -18.18 10.84
C ALA A 443 -46.34 -18.54 10.62
N SER A 444 -47.24 -18.04 11.46
CA SER A 444 -48.70 -18.25 11.35
C SER A 444 -49.36 -17.58 10.12
N VAL A 445 -48.62 -16.75 9.37
CA VAL A 445 -49.10 -16.07 8.15
C VAL A 445 -48.73 -16.86 6.88
N LEU A 446 -47.70 -17.72 6.94
CA LEU A 446 -47.29 -18.59 5.82
C LEU A 446 -48.35 -19.65 5.52
N GLU A 447 -48.91 -20.30 6.55
CA GLU A 447 -50.03 -21.26 6.39
C GLU A 447 -51.32 -20.59 5.86
N ALA A 448 -51.45 -19.28 6.02
CA ALA A 448 -52.59 -18.50 5.55
C ALA A 448 -52.41 -17.87 4.15
N GLY A 449 -51.25 -18.03 3.51
CA GLY A 449 -51.02 -17.62 2.12
C GLY A 449 -51.12 -16.11 1.84
N THR A 450 -50.82 -15.24 2.83
CA THR A 450 -51.05 -13.78 2.74
C THR A 450 -49.79 -12.91 2.77
N CYS A 451 -48.60 -13.52 2.69
CA CYS A 451 -47.35 -12.77 2.47
C CYS A 451 -47.21 -12.36 1.00
N VAL A 452 -47.04 -11.07 0.76
CA VAL A 452 -46.83 -10.50 -0.58
C VAL A 452 -45.34 -10.52 -0.89
N LEU A 453 -44.93 -11.47 -1.73
CA LEU A 453 -43.59 -11.52 -2.35
C LEU A 453 -43.38 -10.31 -3.29
N PRO A 454 -42.13 -10.04 -3.73
CA PRO A 454 -41.88 -9.13 -4.85
C PRO A 454 -42.77 -9.46 -6.06
N SER A 455 -43.19 -8.43 -6.80
CA SER A 455 -44.08 -8.60 -7.96
C SER A 455 -43.53 -9.66 -8.92
N PRO A 456 -44.32 -10.68 -9.29
CA PRO A 456 -43.80 -11.80 -10.08
C PRO A 456 -43.26 -11.30 -11.43
N PRO A 457 -42.07 -11.76 -11.88
CA PRO A 457 -41.52 -11.41 -13.20
C PRO A 457 -42.49 -11.67 -14.35
N ASN A 458 -43.34 -12.67 -14.16
CA ASN A 458 -44.24 -13.22 -15.17
C ASN A 458 -45.62 -12.53 -15.12
N LYS A 459 -45.73 -11.33 -15.69
CA LYS A 459 -46.97 -10.51 -15.73
C LYS A 459 -48.20 -11.24 -16.32
N ASP A 460 -47.98 -12.34 -17.06
CA ASP A 460 -49.01 -13.18 -17.65
C ASP A 460 -49.66 -14.17 -16.65
N PHE A 461 -49.00 -14.54 -15.54
CA PHE A 461 -49.40 -15.67 -14.68
C PHE A 461 -49.30 -15.36 -13.17
N PRO A 462 -50.42 -15.42 -12.40
CA PRO A 462 -50.43 -15.03 -10.99
C PRO A 462 -50.05 -16.12 -9.98
N GLU A 463 -49.81 -17.37 -10.40
CA GLU A 463 -49.51 -18.50 -9.50
C GLU A 463 -48.26 -19.29 -9.95
N HIS A 464 -47.14 -19.09 -9.25
CA HIS A 464 -46.01 -20.01 -9.25
C HIS A 464 -46.38 -21.30 -8.47
N ILE A 465 -45.76 -22.44 -8.78
CA ILE A 465 -45.95 -23.68 -8.00
C ILE A 465 -45.24 -23.59 -6.65
N PHE A 466 -44.05 -22.99 -6.64
CA PHE A 466 -43.23 -22.76 -5.45
C PHE A 466 -42.43 -21.47 -5.60
N ALA A 467 -42.20 -20.77 -4.50
CA ALA A 467 -41.38 -19.57 -4.44
C ALA A 467 -40.70 -19.47 -3.07
N THR A 468 -39.44 -19.04 -3.00
CA THR A 468 -38.75 -18.85 -1.72
C THR A 468 -37.56 -17.90 -1.81
N ASP A 469 -37.42 -17.05 -0.79
CA ASP A 469 -36.30 -16.11 -0.60
C ASP A 469 -35.14 -16.73 0.21
N VAL A 470 -35.14 -18.06 0.39
CA VAL A 470 -34.03 -18.78 1.06
C VAL A 470 -32.85 -18.88 0.11
N MET A 471 -31.67 -18.41 0.56
CA MET A 471 -30.41 -18.57 -0.18
C MET A 471 -30.15 -20.06 -0.42
N SER A 472 -30.09 -20.45 -1.69
CA SER A 472 -30.17 -21.85 -2.10
C SER A 472 -29.61 -22.09 -3.49
N LEU A 473 -29.23 -23.34 -3.75
CA LEU A 473 -28.67 -23.79 -5.03
C LEU A 473 -29.52 -24.91 -5.64
N GLY A 474 -29.70 -24.87 -6.95
CA GLY A 474 -30.34 -25.94 -7.71
C GLY A 474 -29.40 -27.11 -7.96
N LEU A 475 -29.92 -28.33 -7.87
CA LEU A 475 -29.22 -29.58 -8.19
C LEU A 475 -30.11 -30.46 -9.06
N LEU A 476 -29.73 -30.61 -10.33
CA LEU A 476 -30.40 -31.40 -11.34
C LEU A 476 -29.71 -32.78 -11.48
N ASP A 477 -30.39 -33.83 -11.05
CA ASP A 477 -29.97 -35.22 -11.27
C ASP A 477 -30.58 -35.75 -12.59
N VAL A 478 -29.74 -35.97 -13.60
CA VAL A 478 -30.11 -36.68 -14.83
C VAL A 478 -29.98 -38.17 -14.55
N VAL A 479 -31.11 -38.84 -14.29
CA VAL A 479 -31.10 -40.27 -13.90
C VAL A 479 -30.96 -41.16 -15.14
N ASN A 480 -31.63 -40.82 -16.25
CA ASN A 480 -31.49 -41.42 -17.59
C ASN A 480 -32.39 -40.70 -18.61
N ALA A 481 -32.43 -41.21 -19.85
CA ALA A 481 -33.35 -40.80 -20.92
C ALA A 481 -34.85 -40.66 -20.53
N SER A 482 -35.32 -41.32 -19.46
CA SER A 482 -36.72 -41.30 -19.03
C SER A 482 -36.98 -40.58 -17.72
N ALA A 483 -35.97 -40.12 -16.98
CA ALA A 483 -36.17 -39.43 -15.70
C ALA A 483 -35.09 -38.39 -15.39
N LEU A 484 -35.55 -37.20 -14.97
CA LEU A 484 -34.77 -36.16 -14.30
C LEU A 484 -35.39 -35.89 -12.92
N ARG A 485 -34.57 -35.48 -11.96
CA ARG A 485 -34.99 -34.83 -10.71
C ARG A 485 -34.31 -33.48 -10.58
N PHE A 486 -35.04 -32.44 -10.20
CA PHE A 486 -34.47 -31.20 -9.68
C PHE A 486 -34.75 -31.08 -8.18
N ARG A 487 -33.75 -30.63 -7.42
CA ARG A 487 -33.85 -30.24 -6.01
C ARG A 487 -33.36 -28.80 -5.83
N LEU A 488 -34.09 -27.99 -5.08
CA LEU A 488 -33.57 -26.75 -4.51
C LEU A 488 -33.04 -27.05 -3.11
N VAL A 489 -31.82 -26.62 -2.79
CA VAL A 489 -31.16 -26.94 -1.51
C VAL A 489 -30.71 -25.67 -0.80
N ASP A 490 -31.15 -25.50 0.45
CA ASP A 490 -30.74 -24.44 1.37
C ASP A 490 -29.20 -24.44 1.53
N SER A 491 -28.56 -23.30 1.22
CA SER A 491 -27.10 -23.15 1.26
C SER A 491 -26.50 -23.22 2.66
N LEU A 492 -27.25 -22.90 3.72
CA LEU A 492 -26.78 -22.96 5.11
C LEU A 492 -26.94 -24.37 5.69
N HIS A 493 -28.13 -24.97 5.56
CA HIS A 493 -28.45 -26.25 6.21
C HIS A 493 -28.18 -27.48 5.32
N GLY A 494 -28.01 -27.28 4.00
CA GLY A 494 -27.85 -28.37 3.03
C GLY A 494 -29.10 -29.25 2.87
N GLN A 495 -30.28 -28.75 3.26
CA GLN A 495 -31.55 -29.48 3.18
C GLN A 495 -32.30 -29.13 1.89
N ALA A 496 -32.99 -30.12 1.30
CA ALA A 496 -33.82 -29.89 0.11
C ALA A 496 -35.13 -29.21 0.51
N ILE A 497 -35.37 -28.01 -0.01
CA ILE A 497 -36.54 -27.16 0.31
C ILE A 497 -37.62 -27.19 -0.77
N ASP A 498 -37.26 -27.58 -2.01
CA ASP A 498 -38.21 -28.00 -3.04
C ASP A 498 -37.63 -29.19 -3.83
N GLU A 499 -38.47 -30.10 -4.31
CA GLU A 499 -38.10 -31.23 -5.17
C GLU A 499 -39.20 -31.50 -6.20
N PHE A 500 -38.80 -31.64 -7.46
CA PHE A 500 -39.69 -32.15 -8.50
C PHE A 500 -38.99 -33.09 -9.49
N TRP A 501 -39.80 -33.97 -10.09
CA TRP A 501 -39.37 -34.97 -11.06
C TRP A 501 -40.00 -34.70 -12.41
N LEU A 502 -39.22 -34.91 -13.47
CA LEU A 502 -39.65 -34.92 -14.86
C LEU A 502 -39.45 -36.32 -15.41
N THR A 503 -40.54 -36.97 -15.82
CA THR A 503 -40.52 -38.34 -16.36
C THR A 503 -41.04 -38.37 -17.78
N LYS A 504 -40.42 -39.19 -18.63
CA LYS A 504 -40.87 -39.47 -20.00
C LYS A 504 -41.03 -40.97 -20.16
N CYS A 505 -42.23 -41.42 -20.51
CA CYS A 505 -42.46 -42.82 -20.81
C CYS A 505 -41.60 -43.21 -22.02
N PRO A 506 -40.65 -44.16 -21.89
CA PRO A 506 -39.95 -44.67 -23.04
C PRO A 506 -40.99 -45.35 -23.93
N ARG A 507 -41.01 -45.05 -25.24
CA ARG A 507 -42.03 -45.57 -26.18
C ARG A 507 -42.04 -47.10 -26.32
N PHE A 508 -41.15 -47.81 -25.62
CA PHE A 508 -40.95 -49.26 -25.66
C PHE A 508 -40.68 -49.90 -24.28
N ALA A 509 -41.34 -49.46 -23.19
CA ALA A 509 -41.45 -50.28 -21.96
C ALA A 509 -42.75 -50.01 -21.17
N PRO A 510 -43.39 -51.02 -20.55
CA PRO A 510 -44.56 -50.83 -19.69
C PRO A 510 -44.17 -50.18 -18.36
N CYS A 511 -44.90 -49.12 -17.97
CA CYS A 511 -44.53 -48.25 -16.85
C CYS A 511 -45.27 -48.64 -15.56
N GLN A 512 -44.63 -49.38 -14.67
CA GLN A 512 -45.05 -49.62 -13.28
C GLN A 512 -43.82 -49.81 -12.36
N ILE A 513 -44.01 -49.56 -11.06
CA ILE A 513 -43.02 -49.67 -9.96
C ILE A 513 -41.91 -48.59 -9.98
N PHE A 514 -42.17 -47.41 -9.41
CA PHE A 514 -41.15 -46.62 -8.66
C PHE A 514 -41.69 -45.52 -7.69
N CYS A 515 -43.00 -45.41 -7.44
CA CYS A 515 -43.61 -44.23 -6.78
C CYS A 515 -43.98 -44.41 -5.29
N LEU A 516 -43.19 -45.10 -4.46
CA LEU A 516 -43.61 -45.51 -3.10
C LEU A 516 -42.49 -45.46 -2.02
N ALA A 517 -41.57 -44.48 -2.07
CA ALA A 517 -40.41 -44.44 -1.16
C ALA A 517 -39.93 -43.03 -0.74
N LEU A 518 -40.82 -42.02 -0.65
CA LEU A 518 -40.44 -40.61 -0.40
C LEU A 518 -41.31 -39.88 0.64
N THR A 519 -41.75 -40.56 1.71
CA THR A 519 -42.49 -39.96 2.83
C THR A 519 -42.15 -40.67 4.15
N GLY A 520 -41.65 -39.94 5.16
CA GLY A 520 -41.31 -40.52 6.47
C GLY A 520 -40.55 -39.56 7.38
N ASP A 521 -41.29 -38.73 8.12
CA ASP A 521 -40.76 -37.80 9.14
C ASP A 521 -40.48 -38.49 10.49
N SER A 522 -39.66 -37.85 11.34
CA SER A 522 -39.75 -38.00 12.79
C SER A 522 -39.13 -36.78 13.51
N VAL A 523 -39.65 -36.44 14.69
CA VAL A 523 -39.36 -35.21 15.47
C VAL A 523 -39.14 -35.59 16.93
N LYS A 524 -38.28 -34.83 17.65
CA LYS A 524 -38.25 -34.54 19.12
C LYS A 524 -37.00 -33.67 19.43
N GLU A 525 -36.97 -32.57 20.21
CA GLU A 525 -37.66 -32.01 21.41
C GLU A 525 -36.85 -32.14 22.72
N GLU A 526 -37.17 -31.25 23.68
CA GLU A 526 -36.68 -31.14 25.08
C GLU A 526 -35.20 -30.60 25.20
N GLU A 527 -34.86 -29.47 25.85
CA GLU A 527 -35.13 -28.87 27.20
C GLU A 527 -33.97 -29.17 28.21
N GLU A 528 -33.55 -28.32 29.18
CA GLU A 528 -33.69 -26.87 29.49
C GLU A 528 -32.62 -26.49 30.58
N GLU A 529 -32.68 -25.28 31.19
CA GLU A 529 -32.10 -24.88 32.51
C GLU A 529 -30.53 -24.87 32.71
N GLU A 530 -29.87 -24.07 33.59
CA GLU A 530 -30.18 -22.81 34.31
C GLU A 530 -28.88 -22.08 34.79
N GLU A 531 -28.95 -20.73 34.88
CA GLU A 531 -28.50 -19.75 35.91
C GLU A 531 -27.22 -19.99 36.80
N GLU A 532 -26.23 -19.05 36.88
CA GLU A 532 -26.03 -17.88 37.81
C GLU A 532 -24.98 -18.18 38.94
N GLU A 533 -24.28 -17.28 39.67
CA GLU A 533 -24.11 -15.79 39.71
C GLU A 533 -22.77 -15.38 40.45
N GLU A 534 -22.38 -14.08 40.39
CA GLU A 534 -21.66 -13.20 41.40
C GLU A 534 -20.39 -13.67 42.20
N GLU A 535 -19.49 -12.87 42.83
CA GLU A 535 -19.04 -11.43 42.83
C GLU A 535 -17.57 -11.38 43.42
N GLU A 536 -16.67 -10.40 43.18
CA GLU A 536 -16.39 -9.10 43.89
C GLU A 536 -16.22 -9.17 45.44
N GLU A 537 -15.40 -8.39 46.19
CA GLU A 537 -14.18 -7.54 45.98
C GLU A 537 -13.20 -7.85 47.18
N GLU A 538 -12.20 -7.12 47.72
CA GLU A 538 -11.51 -5.80 47.61
C GLU A 538 -10.01 -6.06 47.16
N GLU A 539 -8.88 -5.32 47.26
CA GLU A 539 -8.31 -4.13 47.98
C GLU A 539 -8.13 -4.21 49.52
N GLU A 540 -7.09 -3.69 50.22
CA GLU A 540 -5.66 -3.43 49.91
C GLU A 540 -4.84 -3.41 51.26
N GLU A 541 -3.78 -2.58 51.41
CA GLU A 541 -3.07 -2.19 52.67
C GLU A 541 -2.22 -3.27 53.42
N GLU A 542 -1.08 -2.97 54.07
CA GLU A 542 -0.25 -1.74 54.08
C GLU A 542 1.27 -2.03 54.24
N GLU A 543 2.08 -0.97 54.29
CA GLU A 543 3.54 -0.97 54.40
C GLU A 543 4.05 -1.23 55.83
N GLU A 544 5.12 -2.02 56.03
CA GLU A 544 6.20 -1.71 57.01
C GLU A 544 7.43 -2.65 56.87
N GLU A 545 8.48 -2.22 56.15
CA GLU A 545 9.86 -2.71 56.38
C GLU A 545 10.96 -1.74 55.89
N GLU A 546 10.83 -0.43 56.20
CA GLU A 546 12.01 0.47 56.24
C GLU A 546 12.67 0.37 57.63
N GLU A 547 13.93 -0.11 57.74
CA GLU A 547 14.99 0.42 58.65
C GLU A 547 16.33 -0.37 58.71
N GLU A 548 16.77 -1.14 57.70
CA GLU A 548 18.15 -1.71 57.72
C GLU A 548 18.98 -1.51 56.44
N ALA A 549 19.62 -0.33 56.28
CA ALA A 549 20.88 -0.12 55.51
C ALA A 549 21.48 1.31 55.53
N ARG A 550 21.10 2.24 56.43
CA ARG A 550 21.60 3.64 56.41
C ARG A 550 22.95 3.88 57.11
N CYS A 551 23.99 3.06 56.89
CA CYS A 551 25.33 3.39 57.41
C CYS A 551 26.58 2.78 56.72
N GLU A 552 26.74 2.89 55.39
CA GLU A 552 28.09 2.83 54.81
C GLU A 552 28.39 3.97 53.81
N LEU A 553 29.40 4.78 54.14
CA LEU A 553 29.68 6.07 53.48
C LEU A 553 30.93 6.01 52.59
N TRP A 554 30.82 6.56 51.39
CA TRP A 554 31.88 7.35 50.73
C TRP A 554 33.26 6.72 50.44
N ARG A 555 33.38 5.38 50.41
CA ARG A 555 34.69 4.70 50.22
C ARG A 555 34.96 3.96 48.90
N ARG A 556 34.02 3.85 47.94
CA ARG A 556 34.20 2.88 46.82
C ARG A 556 33.94 3.28 45.36
N ASP A 557 33.30 4.39 45.00
CA ASP A 557 33.09 4.71 43.56
C ASP A 557 33.00 6.23 43.25
N PRO A 558 33.81 6.78 42.31
CA PRO A 558 33.82 8.21 41.97
C PRO A 558 32.77 8.56 40.91
N THR A 559 31.52 8.18 41.16
CA THR A 559 30.45 8.17 40.15
C THR A 559 29.51 9.37 40.26
N VAL A 560 29.13 9.94 39.12
CA VAL A 560 28.10 10.99 39.04
C VAL A 560 27.05 10.62 38.00
N TRP A 561 25.84 11.12 38.23
CA TRP A 561 24.65 10.83 37.46
C TRP A 561 24.72 11.44 36.05
N ALA A 562 24.59 10.60 35.03
CA ALA A 562 24.32 11.02 33.66
C ALA A 562 22.83 10.96 33.33
N TRP A 563 22.45 11.79 32.38
CA TRP A 563 21.11 11.81 31.80
C TRP A 563 21.04 10.93 30.53
N ASP A 564 19.95 10.17 30.41
CA ASP A 564 19.62 9.23 29.33
C ASP A 564 18.86 9.92 28.18
N GLY A 565 19.47 9.93 26.97
CA GLY A 565 19.21 10.78 25.80
C GLY A 565 17.76 11.08 25.36
N HIS A 566 16.77 10.36 25.87
CA HIS A 566 15.33 10.58 25.66
C HIS A 566 14.73 11.82 26.39
N ARG A 567 15.07 12.07 27.66
CA ARG A 567 14.18 12.86 28.57
C ARG A 567 14.50 14.34 28.81
N GLY A 568 15.78 14.72 28.81
CA GLY A 568 16.30 16.05 29.16
C GLY A 568 16.03 17.11 28.09
N ALA A 569 15.85 16.66 26.85
CA ALA A 569 15.20 17.44 25.81
C ALA A 569 13.78 17.88 26.28
N ARG A 570 12.94 16.94 26.76
CA ARG A 570 11.64 17.26 27.37
C ARG A 570 11.77 18.03 28.70
N ALA A 571 12.88 17.94 29.42
CA ALA A 571 13.11 18.73 30.64
C ALA A 571 13.29 20.24 30.37
N PHE A 572 13.67 20.64 29.15
CA PHE A 572 13.55 22.04 28.73
C PHE A 572 12.09 22.45 28.45
N ALA A 573 11.24 21.52 28.03
CA ALA A 573 9.81 21.75 27.76
C ALA A 573 8.95 21.78 29.04
N ALA A 574 9.19 20.82 29.94
CA ALA A 574 8.48 20.69 31.21
C ALA A 574 8.66 21.94 32.09
N ARG A 575 7.63 22.28 32.87
CA ARG A 575 7.71 23.30 33.90
C ARG A 575 8.23 22.64 35.18
N LEU A 576 9.56 22.56 35.31
CA LEU A 576 10.25 21.95 36.46
C LEU A 576 10.17 22.84 37.71
N ASP A 577 8.94 23.02 38.20
CA ASP A 577 8.57 23.62 39.49
C ASP A 577 8.03 22.53 40.46
N ARG A 578 8.25 21.22 40.19
CA ARG A 578 7.92 20.09 41.08
C ARG A 578 9.07 19.04 41.13
N PRO A 579 9.42 18.44 42.30
CA PRO A 579 10.74 17.81 42.47
C PRO A 579 10.82 16.31 42.13
N SER A 580 9.74 15.55 42.38
CA SER A 580 9.79 14.09 42.56
C SER A 580 10.08 13.26 41.29
N ALA A 581 9.65 13.72 40.12
CA ALA A 581 9.68 12.92 38.89
C ALA A 581 11.07 12.71 38.25
N SER A 582 12.11 13.39 38.74
CA SER A 582 13.44 13.47 38.09
C SER A 582 14.45 12.42 38.57
N ARG A 583 14.47 12.09 39.87
CA ARG A 583 15.54 11.27 40.48
C ARG A 583 15.51 9.80 40.02
N LYS A 584 14.33 9.20 39.80
CA LYS A 584 14.16 7.83 39.27
C LYS A 584 14.64 7.64 37.80
N GLN A 585 15.32 8.61 37.19
CA GLN A 585 15.69 8.62 35.76
C GLN A 585 17.18 8.89 35.48
N LEU A 586 17.97 9.04 36.55
CA LEU A 586 19.40 9.32 36.49
C LEU A 586 20.20 8.01 36.54
N ARG A 587 21.30 7.90 35.78
CA ARG A 587 22.19 6.71 35.81
C ARG A 587 23.59 7.05 36.33
N GLN A 588 24.01 6.38 37.39
CA GLN A 588 25.35 6.43 37.96
C GLN A 588 26.40 6.06 36.89
N CYS A 589 27.40 6.92 36.65
CA CYS A 589 28.40 6.67 35.58
C CYS A 589 29.77 7.31 35.86
N VAL A 590 30.76 6.91 35.05
CA VAL A 590 32.16 7.39 35.07
C VAL A 590 32.54 8.15 33.78
N HIS A 591 31.71 8.07 32.72
CA HIS A 591 32.05 8.54 31.37
C HIS A 591 30.81 8.99 30.57
N PHE A 592 30.92 10.09 29.84
CA PHE A 592 29.81 10.71 29.10
C PHE A 592 30.07 10.70 27.58
N ASP A 593 29.06 10.40 26.76
CA ASP A 593 29.12 10.50 25.29
C ASP A 593 29.13 11.95 24.78
N ALA A 594 28.65 12.89 25.59
CA ALA A 594 28.69 14.33 25.34
C ALA A 594 28.59 15.15 26.63
N PHE A 595 29.32 16.26 26.70
CA PHE A 595 29.00 17.39 27.57
C PHE A 595 28.16 18.39 26.77
N ILE A 596 27.04 18.87 27.30
CA ILE A 596 26.22 19.91 26.69
C ILE A 596 26.50 21.25 27.39
N SER A 597 27.13 22.19 26.69
CA SER A 597 27.34 23.56 27.17
C SER A 597 26.34 24.53 26.52
N HIS A 598 25.79 25.44 27.31
CA HIS A 598 24.85 26.47 26.86
C HIS A 598 24.85 27.71 27.77
N ASP A 599 24.46 28.86 27.24
CA ASP A 599 24.12 30.01 28.08
C ASP A 599 22.79 29.76 28.83
N TRP A 600 22.50 30.48 29.92
CA TRP A 600 21.26 30.31 30.70
C TRP A 600 20.10 31.22 30.29
N GLN A 601 20.33 32.23 29.43
CA GLN A 601 19.34 33.25 29.05
C GLN A 601 18.49 32.82 27.83
N THR A 602 19.10 32.13 26.86
CA THR A 602 18.45 31.64 25.64
C THR A 602 17.27 30.73 25.94
N SER A 603 16.18 30.93 25.19
CA SER A 603 14.93 30.17 25.31
C SER A 603 15.15 28.65 25.31
N ARG A 604 14.52 28.00 26.29
CA ARG A 604 14.49 26.54 26.50
C ARG A 604 14.07 25.76 25.25
N TRP A 605 13.15 26.31 24.47
CA TRP A 605 12.63 25.66 23.26
C TRP A 605 13.62 25.66 22.09
N LEU A 606 14.49 26.68 21.99
CA LEU A 606 15.54 26.73 20.95
C LEU A 606 16.64 25.69 21.24
N LYS A 607 17.01 25.55 22.52
CA LYS A 607 17.92 24.51 23.01
C LYS A 607 17.35 23.11 22.75
N TYR A 608 16.06 22.91 23.05
CA TYR A 608 15.33 21.66 22.77
C TYR A 608 15.40 21.28 21.29
N GLY A 609 14.96 22.17 20.38
CA GLY A 609 14.98 21.90 18.93
C GLY A 609 16.38 21.64 18.38
N SER A 610 17.40 22.33 18.91
CA SER A 610 18.80 22.13 18.53
C SER A 610 19.31 20.74 18.93
N LEU A 611 18.98 20.28 20.14
CA LEU A 611 19.36 18.94 20.63
C LEU A 611 18.62 17.81 19.88
N LEU A 612 17.32 17.99 19.57
CA LEU A 612 16.57 17.03 18.74
C LEU A 612 17.24 16.86 17.37
N LEU A 613 17.52 17.95 16.66
CA LEU A 613 18.17 17.88 15.35
C LEU A 613 19.57 17.27 15.42
N PHE A 614 20.36 17.59 16.45
CA PHE A 614 21.70 17.03 16.63
C PHE A 614 21.70 15.51 16.81
N PHE A 615 20.85 14.99 17.70
CA PHE A 615 20.86 13.57 18.05
C PHE A 615 19.97 12.71 17.14
N ASN A 616 18.90 13.28 16.57
CA ASN A 616 17.82 12.52 15.93
C ASN A 616 17.61 12.84 14.44
N ALA A 617 18.11 13.94 13.86
CA ALA A 617 17.86 14.24 12.44
C ALA A 617 18.42 13.19 11.46
N LYS A 618 19.62 12.65 11.73
CA LYS A 618 20.20 11.56 10.92
C LYS A 618 19.33 10.29 10.92
N PRO A 619 19.03 9.67 12.08
CA PRO A 619 18.19 8.47 12.11
C PRO A 619 16.77 8.75 11.61
N ALA A 620 16.20 9.94 11.85
CA ALA A 620 14.92 10.32 11.26
C ALA A 620 14.95 10.34 9.72
N ALA A 621 15.99 10.91 9.11
CA ALA A 621 16.13 10.90 7.66
C ALA A 621 16.35 9.49 7.07
N ILE A 622 17.00 8.59 7.81
CA ILE A 622 17.15 7.18 7.44
C ILE A 622 15.80 6.44 7.58
N ALA A 623 15.06 6.66 8.66
CA ALA A 623 13.74 6.06 8.87
C ALA A 623 12.74 6.51 7.80
N THR A 624 12.70 7.81 7.48
CA THR A 624 11.90 8.32 6.36
C THR A 624 12.26 7.64 5.04
N LEU A 625 13.53 7.33 4.78
CA LEU A 625 13.93 6.58 3.58
C LEU A 625 13.42 5.14 3.60
N VAL A 626 13.65 4.41 4.68
CA VAL A 626 13.20 3.00 4.78
C VAL A 626 11.68 2.92 4.64
N VAL A 627 10.93 3.77 5.33
CA VAL A 627 9.47 3.79 5.24
C VAL A 627 8.98 4.27 3.87
N SER A 628 9.57 5.32 3.28
CA SER A 628 9.13 5.81 1.96
C SER A 628 9.43 4.83 0.83
N SER A 629 10.56 4.12 0.90
CA SER A 629 10.88 3.05 -0.05
C SER A 629 9.99 1.82 0.15
N ALA A 630 9.72 1.42 1.39
CA ALA A 630 8.84 0.28 1.69
C ALA A 630 7.39 0.54 1.29
N VAL A 631 6.83 1.72 1.65
CA VAL A 631 5.47 2.11 1.27
C VAL A 631 5.37 2.28 -0.25
N GLY A 632 6.35 2.92 -0.91
CA GLY A 632 6.37 3.03 -2.37
C GLY A 632 6.42 1.68 -3.09
N TYR A 633 7.18 0.72 -2.55
CA TYR A 633 7.22 -0.65 -3.07
C TYR A 633 5.91 -1.41 -2.82
N LEU A 634 5.32 -1.33 -1.62
CA LEU A 634 4.05 -1.97 -1.31
C LEU A 634 2.88 -1.37 -2.12
N THR A 635 2.92 -0.06 -2.42
CA THR A 635 1.98 0.59 -3.34
C THR A 635 2.21 0.16 -4.79
N HIS A 636 3.45 -0.02 -5.22
CA HIS A 636 3.77 -0.63 -6.53
C HIS A 636 3.22 -2.06 -6.64
N ARG A 637 3.37 -2.86 -5.58
CA ARG A 637 2.80 -4.23 -5.48
C ARG A 637 1.31 -4.27 -5.13
N GLN A 638 0.61 -3.13 -5.18
CA GLN A 638 -0.84 -2.98 -4.92
C GLN A 638 -1.33 -3.39 -3.50
N VAL A 639 -0.42 -3.71 -2.57
CA VAL A 639 -0.73 -4.03 -1.17
C VAL A 639 -1.20 -2.78 -0.39
N LEU A 640 -0.81 -1.59 -0.84
CA LEU A 640 -1.18 -0.31 -0.23
C LEU A 640 -1.78 0.65 -1.28
N PRO A 641 -2.96 1.26 -1.04
CA PRO A 641 -3.62 2.09 -2.04
C PRO A 641 -2.77 3.33 -2.40
N ARG A 642 -2.79 3.70 -3.68
CA ARG A 642 -1.97 4.77 -4.28
C ARG A 642 -2.51 6.17 -3.97
N THR A 643 -2.64 6.49 -2.69
CA THR A 643 -3.28 7.70 -2.18
C THR A 643 -2.38 8.49 -1.22
N TYR A 644 -2.77 9.73 -0.90
CA TYR A 644 -1.90 10.73 -0.25
C TYR A 644 -1.42 10.35 1.17
N TRP A 645 -2.10 9.45 1.87
CA TRP A 645 -1.74 9.04 3.23
C TRP A 645 -0.32 8.46 3.32
N GLY A 646 0.17 7.77 2.29
CA GLY A 646 1.53 7.22 2.26
C GLY A 646 2.57 8.34 2.31
N ILE A 647 2.39 9.38 1.49
CA ILE A 647 3.24 10.58 1.50
C ILE A 647 3.19 11.26 2.87
N CYS A 648 1.99 11.40 3.46
CA CYS A 648 1.82 11.92 4.82
C CYS A 648 2.54 11.06 5.87
N LEU A 649 2.51 9.73 5.75
CA LEU A 649 3.24 8.80 6.64
C LEU A 649 4.76 8.96 6.50
N GLY A 650 5.28 9.20 5.29
CA GLY A 650 6.70 9.51 5.08
C GLY A 650 7.14 10.78 5.83
N TYR A 651 6.35 11.86 5.74
CA TYR A 651 6.57 13.10 6.49
C TYR A 651 6.38 12.91 8.00
N LEU A 652 5.37 12.16 8.44
CA LEU A 652 5.11 11.84 9.86
C LEU A 652 6.26 11.02 10.45
N THR A 653 6.81 10.06 9.71
CA THR A 653 7.95 9.23 10.13
C THR A 653 9.15 10.10 10.51
N PHE A 654 9.41 11.20 9.77
CA PHE A 654 10.49 12.12 10.13
C PHE A 654 10.24 12.74 11.51
N PHE A 655 9.04 13.24 11.79
CA PHE A 655 8.72 13.84 13.09
C PHE A 655 8.71 12.82 14.23
N VAL A 656 8.15 11.63 14.02
CA VAL A 656 8.14 10.53 15.00
C VAL A 656 9.56 10.17 15.39
N PHE A 657 10.47 9.96 14.44
CA PHE A 657 11.87 9.66 14.77
C PHE A 657 12.62 10.91 15.28
N LEU A 658 12.34 12.12 14.80
CA LEU A 658 12.97 13.34 15.30
C LEU A 658 12.67 13.57 16.80
N VAL A 659 11.48 13.22 17.27
CA VAL A 659 11.06 13.37 18.68
C VAL A 659 11.38 12.13 19.52
N PHE A 660 11.08 10.93 19.01
CA PHE A 660 11.08 9.68 19.78
C PHE A 660 12.23 8.71 19.44
N TRP A 661 13.18 9.04 18.56
CA TRP A 661 14.24 8.08 18.19
C TRP A 661 15.03 7.54 19.38
N GLN A 662 15.29 8.33 20.42
CA GLN A 662 15.98 7.78 21.60
C GLN A 662 15.12 6.74 22.33
N ASN A 663 13.80 6.95 22.49
CA ASN A 663 12.87 5.92 23.00
C ASN A 663 13.00 4.60 22.21
N ILE A 664 12.89 4.71 20.88
CA ILE A 664 12.93 3.56 19.96
C ILE A 664 14.30 2.87 20.06
N ARG A 665 15.38 3.65 20.18
CA ARG A 665 16.75 3.18 20.28
C ARG A 665 17.04 2.48 21.62
N ASP A 666 16.46 2.94 22.72
CA ASP A 666 16.68 2.38 24.06
C ASP A 666 16.10 0.95 24.20
N LEU A 667 15.17 0.54 23.31
CA LEU A 667 14.69 -0.84 23.19
C LEU A 667 15.74 -1.82 22.64
N PHE A 668 16.73 -1.33 21.87
CA PHE A 668 17.65 -2.17 21.09
C PHE A 668 19.14 -1.89 21.36
N PHE A 669 19.48 -0.75 21.97
CA PHE A 669 20.86 -0.28 22.16
C PHE A 669 21.06 0.37 23.52
N LYS A 670 22.29 0.28 24.04
CA LYS A 670 22.66 0.99 25.29
C LYS A 670 22.41 2.50 25.15
N PRO A 671 21.86 3.16 26.20
CA PRO A 671 21.50 4.57 26.16
C PRO A 671 22.70 5.48 25.86
N ARG A 672 22.44 6.69 25.35
CA ARG A 672 23.49 7.72 25.23
C ARG A 672 23.47 8.59 26.47
N LEU A 673 24.61 8.64 27.15
CA LEU A 673 24.77 9.38 28.39
C LEU A 673 25.35 10.77 28.12
N ALA A 674 24.63 11.82 28.48
CA ALA A 674 25.10 13.19 28.34
C ALA A 674 25.08 13.93 29.69
N PHE A 675 26.08 14.81 29.87
CA PHE A 675 26.11 15.77 30.98
C PHE A 675 25.40 17.06 30.56
N LEU A 676 24.53 17.57 31.42
CA LEU A 676 23.79 18.81 31.24
C LEU A 676 23.60 19.43 32.63
N ASP A 677 24.34 20.51 32.89
CA ASP A 677 24.50 21.17 34.20
C ASP A 677 23.20 21.21 35.04
N LYS A 678 22.10 21.69 34.46
CA LYS A 678 20.80 21.86 35.13
C LYS A 678 20.14 20.55 35.60
N LEU A 679 20.54 19.40 35.06
CA LEU A 679 19.97 18.08 35.39
C LEU A 679 20.96 17.16 36.11
N THR A 680 22.26 17.27 35.81
CA THR A 680 23.31 16.42 36.39
C THR A 680 23.95 17.03 37.65
N ILE A 681 23.79 18.33 37.86
CA ILE A 681 24.08 18.99 39.14
C ILE A 681 22.77 19.16 39.92
N PRO A 682 22.66 18.65 41.16
CA PRO A 682 21.50 18.88 42.02
C PRO A 682 21.25 20.37 42.22
N GLN A 683 20.00 20.83 42.02
CA GLN A 683 19.68 22.26 42.06
C GLN A 683 19.24 22.75 43.45
N GLU A 684 18.84 21.83 44.32
CA GLU A 684 18.16 22.07 45.61
C GLU A 684 19.10 21.95 46.83
N ASP A 685 20.04 21.00 46.79
CA ASP A 685 21.09 20.85 47.80
C ASP A 685 22.29 21.74 47.43
N GLU A 686 22.35 22.94 48.01
CA GLU A 686 23.42 23.91 47.74
C GLU A 686 24.83 23.36 48.08
N LYS A 687 24.99 22.43 49.04
CA LYS A 687 26.31 21.85 49.38
C LYS A 687 26.76 20.81 48.36
N LEU A 688 25.84 19.97 47.89
CA LEU A 688 26.14 18.98 46.85
C LEU A 688 26.32 19.66 45.48
N LYS A 689 25.54 20.71 45.21
CA LYS A 689 25.66 21.62 44.06
C LYS A 689 27.02 22.30 44.01
N GLU A 690 27.46 22.91 45.10
CA GLU A 690 28.81 23.49 45.26
C GLU A 690 29.90 22.47 44.94
N ARG A 691 29.84 21.26 45.53
CA ARG A 691 30.79 20.17 45.24
C ARG A 691 30.79 19.74 43.77
N CYS A 692 29.62 19.67 43.14
CA CYS A 692 29.50 19.34 41.71
C CYS A 692 30.00 20.46 40.78
N ILE A 693 29.82 21.73 41.16
CA ILE A 693 30.37 22.89 40.43
C ILE A 693 31.90 22.89 40.50
N LEU A 694 32.48 22.64 41.69
CA LEU A 694 33.93 22.46 41.86
C LEU A 694 34.46 21.23 41.07
N GLY A 695 33.62 20.21 40.87
CA GLY A 695 33.93 19.01 40.08
C GLY A 695 33.82 19.17 38.56
N LEU A 696 33.42 20.32 38.01
CA LEU A 696 33.03 20.48 36.60
C LEU A 696 34.11 20.06 35.59
N ALA A 697 35.38 20.38 35.88
CA ALA A 697 36.52 19.96 35.06
C ALA A 697 36.69 18.43 34.97
N GLY A 698 36.27 17.69 36.00
CA GLY A 698 36.21 16.22 36.00
C GLY A 698 35.20 15.68 34.99
N PHE A 699 34.01 16.27 34.91
CA PHE A 699 32.99 15.87 33.93
C PHE A 699 33.42 16.19 32.49
N LEU A 700 34.11 17.31 32.28
CA LEU A 700 34.72 17.66 30.99
C LEU A 700 35.84 16.68 30.59
N LYS A 701 36.67 16.23 31.53
CA LYS A 701 37.67 15.16 31.33
C LYS A 701 37.02 13.82 30.97
N SER A 702 35.92 13.47 31.64
CA SER A 702 35.14 12.25 31.39
C SER A 702 34.23 12.31 30.16
N SER A 703 34.18 13.42 29.41
CA SER A 703 33.28 13.58 28.25
C SER A 703 33.97 13.32 26.91
N ARG A 704 33.36 12.50 26.04
CA ARG A 704 33.88 12.12 24.70
C ARG A 704 33.87 13.26 23.70
N ARG A 705 32.96 14.22 23.83
CA ARG A 705 32.81 15.41 22.98
C ARG A 705 32.23 16.57 23.80
N LEU A 706 32.44 17.78 23.33
CA LEU A 706 31.71 18.97 23.79
C LEU A 706 30.68 19.37 22.72
N VAL A 707 29.42 19.58 23.12
CA VAL A 707 28.34 20.09 22.27
C VAL A 707 27.95 21.47 22.77
N VAL A 708 28.11 22.47 21.90
CA VAL A 708 27.89 23.88 22.22
C VAL A 708 26.58 24.33 21.59
N LEU A 709 25.59 24.67 22.43
CA LEU A 709 24.35 25.31 21.98
C LEU A 709 24.62 26.81 21.87
N PHE A 710 25.05 27.24 20.68
CA PHE A 710 25.59 28.57 20.44
C PHE A 710 24.50 29.64 20.30
N SER A 711 24.65 30.73 21.04
CA SER A 711 23.80 31.91 21.07
C SER A 711 24.66 33.17 21.09
N GLU A 712 24.06 34.33 20.78
CA GLU A 712 24.72 35.64 20.82
C GLU A 712 25.29 36.03 22.19
N SER A 713 24.78 35.41 23.27
CA SER A 713 25.20 35.61 24.66
C SER A 713 26.14 34.51 25.20
N TYR A 714 26.44 33.46 24.41
CA TYR A 714 27.24 32.32 24.88
C TYR A 714 28.63 32.73 25.38
N ILE A 715 29.36 33.52 24.60
CA ILE A 715 30.69 34.00 25.00
C ILE A 715 30.63 35.15 26.03
N ASP A 716 29.47 35.79 26.21
CA ASP A 716 29.25 36.80 27.24
C ASP A 716 29.10 36.18 28.65
N ARG A 717 29.38 34.88 28.82
CA ARG A 717 29.14 34.12 30.06
C ARG A 717 30.41 33.40 30.52
N VAL A 718 30.91 33.76 31.70
CA VAL A 718 32.20 33.26 32.23
C VAL A 718 32.28 31.73 32.30
N TRP A 719 31.21 31.06 32.75
CA TRP A 719 31.11 29.60 32.79
C TRP A 719 31.18 28.93 31.41
N CYS A 720 30.53 29.49 30.39
CA CYS A 720 30.49 28.90 29.05
C CYS A 720 31.85 28.97 28.34
N VAL A 721 32.65 30.00 28.65
CA VAL A 721 34.05 30.12 28.17
C VAL A 721 34.99 29.23 29.00
N TYR A 722 34.76 29.11 30.31
CA TYR A 722 35.47 28.15 31.17
C TYR A 722 35.27 26.69 30.70
N GLU A 723 34.04 26.26 30.42
CA GLU A 723 33.74 24.91 29.94
C GLU A 723 34.44 24.61 28.60
N PHE A 724 34.38 25.55 27.65
CA PHE A 724 35.01 25.41 26.34
C PHE A 724 36.54 25.30 26.45
N SER A 725 37.17 26.25 27.15
CA SER A 725 38.63 26.30 27.31
C SER A 725 39.16 25.13 28.15
N THR A 726 38.46 24.75 29.22
CA THR A 726 38.76 23.55 30.03
C THR A 726 38.74 22.30 29.16
N PHE A 727 37.72 22.12 28.30
CA PHE A 727 37.65 20.97 27.41
C PHE A 727 38.79 20.96 26.37
N MET A 728 39.07 22.11 25.76
CA MET A 728 40.16 22.25 24.78
C MET A 728 41.53 21.95 25.40
N ARG A 729 41.80 22.50 26.60
CA ARG A 729 43.05 22.33 27.34
C ARG A 729 43.25 20.89 27.85
N ILE A 730 42.23 20.27 28.44
CA ILE A 730 42.32 18.89 28.95
C ILE A 730 42.56 17.88 27.82
N HIS A 731 41.97 18.09 26.64
CA HIS A 731 42.03 17.14 25.54
C HIS A 731 42.97 17.55 24.40
N GLY A 732 43.73 18.64 24.51
CA GLY A 732 44.65 19.12 23.46
C GLY A 732 43.99 19.35 22.09
N GLY A 733 42.68 19.61 22.07
CA GLY A 733 41.87 19.63 20.84
C GLY A 733 41.69 18.25 20.15
N GLU A 734 42.11 17.13 20.74
CA GLU A 734 41.99 15.76 20.19
C GLU A 734 40.57 15.20 20.22
N ARG A 735 39.74 15.62 21.18
CA ARG A 735 38.31 15.29 21.22
C ARG A 735 37.48 16.32 20.42
N PRO A 736 36.41 15.91 19.73
CA PRO A 736 35.62 16.83 18.91
C PRO A 736 34.79 17.80 19.77
N VAL A 737 34.78 19.07 19.35
CA VAL A 737 33.78 20.06 19.74
C VAL A 737 32.78 20.21 18.58
N GLN A 738 31.49 20.40 18.88
CA GLN A 738 30.44 20.54 17.87
C GLN A 738 29.46 21.65 18.29
N ALA A 739 29.39 22.74 17.52
CA ALA A 739 28.57 23.91 17.83
C ALA A 739 27.34 23.98 16.94
N ILE A 740 26.23 24.45 17.51
CA ILE A 740 24.92 24.52 16.86
C ILE A 740 24.32 25.88 17.18
N PRO A 741 24.19 26.79 16.19
CA PRO A 741 23.46 28.04 16.38
C PRO A 741 22.00 27.75 16.73
N VAL A 742 21.51 28.23 17.86
CA VAL A 742 20.17 27.87 18.38
C VAL A 742 19.00 28.34 17.48
N ALA A 743 19.24 29.30 16.59
CA ALA A 743 18.30 29.72 15.56
C ALA A 743 18.14 28.70 14.41
N LEU A 744 19.15 27.84 14.18
CA LEU A 744 19.17 26.87 13.08
C LEU A 744 18.01 25.88 13.17
N SER A 745 17.59 25.50 14.38
CA SER A 745 16.46 24.58 14.54
C SER A 745 15.12 25.19 14.14
N VAL A 746 14.94 26.50 14.34
CA VAL A 746 13.74 27.21 13.88
C VAL A 746 13.77 27.34 12.37
N LEU A 747 14.91 27.75 11.80
CA LEU A 747 15.08 27.88 10.35
C LEU A 747 14.77 26.55 9.62
N LEU A 748 15.32 25.43 10.11
CA LEU A 748 15.11 24.12 9.52
C LEU A 748 13.67 23.60 9.72
N LEU A 749 13.03 23.88 10.86
CA LEU A 749 11.63 23.51 11.08
C LEU A 749 10.68 24.32 10.17
N VAL A 750 10.88 25.64 10.06
CA VAL A 750 10.11 26.51 9.15
C VAL A 750 10.30 26.07 7.70
N HIS A 751 11.51 25.70 7.29
CA HIS A 751 11.77 25.15 5.96
C HIS A 751 11.05 23.80 5.72
N TYR A 752 11.06 22.90 6.71
CA TYR A 752 10.37 21.60 6.61
C TYR A 752 8.86 21.75 6.48
N VAL A 753 8.24 22.57 7.35
CA VAL A 753 6.79 22.82 7.37
C VAL A 753 6.35 23.55 6.10
N TRP A 754 7.13 24.53 5.62
CA TRP A 754 6.89 25.20 4.35
C TRP A 754 6.89 24.23 3.16
N TRP A 755 7.89 23.34 3.08
CA TRP A 755 7.98 22.40 1.98
C TRP A 755 6.86 21.35 2.04
N LEU A 756 6.51 20.87 3.23
CA LEU A 756 5.34 20.02 3.45
C LEU A 756 4.06 20.71 2.95
N ALA A 757 3.84 21.99 3.28
CA ALA A 757 2.69 22.74 2.82
C ALA A 757 2.65 22.90 1.29
N ILE A 758 3.78 23.23 0.65
CA ILE A 758 3.88 23.27 -0.82
C ILE A 758 3.62 21.89 -1.43
N ARG A 759 4.11 20.81 -0.83
CA ARG A 759 3.95 19.45 -1.40
C ARG A 759 2.56 18.88 -1.21
N LEU A 760 1.89 19.14 -0.08
CA LEU A 760 0.47 18.84 0.09
C LEU A 760 -0.38 19.62 -0.94
N LEU A 761 -0.14 20.93 -1.08
CA LEU A 761 -0.84 21.78 -2.05
C LEU A 761 -0.60 21.34 -3.51
N MET A 762 0.63 20.95 -3.85
CA MET A 762 0.96 20.39 -5.17
C MET A 762 0.25 19.06 -5.42
N SER A 763 0.20 18.18 -4.41
CA SER A 763 -0.47 16.87 -4.54
C SER A 763 -1.99 16.99 -4.62
N THR A 764 -2.62 17.89 -3.87
CA THR A 764 -4.07 18.12 -3.99
C THR A 764 -4.44 18.80 -5.30
N LEU A 765 -3.64 19.76 -5.78
CA LEU A 765 -3.87 20.38 -7.09
C LEU A 765 -3.65 19.40 -8.24
N TRP A 766 -2.60 18.56 -8.20
CA TRP A 766 -2.39 17.52 -9.22
C TRP A 766 -3.55 16.52 -9.27
N TRP A 767 -4.00 16.02 -8.11
CA TRP A 767 -5.17 15.13 -8.02
C TRP A 767 -6.45 15.81 -8.52
N SER A 768 -6.62 17.12 -8.28
CA SER A 768 -7.75 17.88 -8.85
C SER A 768 -7.70 18.05 -10.37
N SER A 769 -6.50 18.02 -10.99
CA SER A 769 -6.37 18.01 -12.46
C SER A 769 -6.58 16.64 -13.10
N ASP A 770 -6.40 15.55 -12.36
CA ASP A 770 -6.82 14.20 -12.79
C ASP A 770 -8.36 14.02 -12.71
N LEU A 771 -9.07 14.90 -11.98
CA LEU A 771 -10.53 14.81 -11.75
C LEU A 771 -11.43 15.58 -12.73
N GLN A 772 -10.90 16.44 -13.61
CA GLN A 772 -11.70 17.19 -14.59
C GLN A 772 -10.91 17.67 -15.82
N THR A 773 -11.31 17.22 -17.01
CA THR A 773 -10.63 17.54 -18.28
C THR A 773 -10.84 18.99 -18.74
N SER A 774 -9.75 19.69 -19.09
CA SER A 774 -9.62 20.72 -20.16
C SER A 774 -8.56 21.77 -19.83
N ASN A 775 -8.38 22.10 -18.54
CA ASN A 775 -7.69 23.31 -18.12
C ASN A 775 -6.39 23.06 -17.34
N LEU A 776 -5.45 22.34 -17.99
CA LEU A 776 -4.05 22.24 -17.54
C LEU A 776 -3.46 23.63 -17.21
N TYR A 777 -3.82 24.66 -17.99
CA TYR A 777 -3.42 26.04 -17.72
C TYR A 777 -3.94 26.59 -16.39
N VAL A 778 -5.18 26.32 -16.01
CA VAL A 778 -5.74 26.77 -14.72
C VAL A 778 -5.09 25.99 -13.57
N ALA A 779 -4.88 24.68 -13.73
CA ALA A 779 -4.12 23.89 -12.75
C ALA A 779 -2.69 24.43 -12.57
N MET A 780 -1.95 24.67 -13.66
CA MET A 780 -0.60 25.24 -13.62
C MET A 780 -0.57 26.68 -13.05
N LEU A 781 -1.58 27.50 -13.33
CA LEU A 781 -1.72 28.84 -12.74
C LEU A 781 -2.04 28.78 -11.25
N ALA A 782 -2.93 27.87 -10.81
CA ALA A 782 -3.24 27.63 -9.40
C ALA A 782 -2.03 27.08 -8.63
N MET A 783 -1.28 26.14 -9.22
CA MET A 783 -0.02 25.62 -8.67
C MET A 783 1.04 26.73 -8.56
N SER A 784 1.18 27.58 -9.59
CA SER A 784 2.12 28.70 -9.59
C SER A 784 1.74 29.78 -8.58
N GLY A 785 0.46 30.16 -8.53
CA GLY A 785 -0.08 31.12 -7.56
C GLY A 785 -0.02 30.61 -6.13
N GLY A 786 -0.30 29.33 -5.91
CA GLY A 786 -0.19 28.65 -4.61
C GLY A 786 1.25 28.60 -4.09
N VAL A 787 2.22 28.25 -4.95
CA VAL A 787 3.65 28.33 -4.61
C VAL A 787 4.07 29.78 -4.33
N LEU A 788 3.65 30.73 -5.17
CA LEU A 788 3.99 32.14 -5.00
C LEU A 788 3.44 32.69 -3.68
N LEU A 789 2.19 32.38 -3.33
CA LEU A 789 1.56 32.77 -2.07
C LEU A 789 2.27 32.12 -0.87
N ALA A 790 2.50 30.81 -0.90
CA ALA A 790 3.22 30.10 0.16
C ALA A 790 4.65 30.65 0.35
N PHE A 791 5.31 31.06 -0.74
CA PHE A 791 6.62 31.68 -0.71
C PHE A 791 6.57 33.10 -0.12
N VAL A 792 5.67 33.96 -0.59
CA VAL A 792 5.48 35.34 -0.11
C VAL A 792 5.18 35.37 1.39
N VAL A 793 4.41 34.41 1.91
CA VAL A 793 4.09 34.31 3.34
C VAL A 793 5.29 33.82 4.18
N THR A 794 5.97 32.75 3.75
CA THR A 794 6.94 32.06 4.64
C THR A 794 8.41 32.42 4.41
N TYR A 795 8.79 32.85 3.22
CA TYR A 795 10.18 33.22 2.94
C TYR A 795 10.67 34.44 3.71
N PRO A 796 9.87 35.50 3.95
CA PRO A 796 10.29 36.60 4.83
C PRO A 796 10.74 36.11 6.21
N CYS A 797 10.08 35.08 6.76
CA CYS A 797 10.49 34.44 8.01
C CYS A 797 11.81 33.65 7.87
N GLN A 798 11.95 32.83 6.81
CA GLN A 798 13.20 32.09 6.54
C GLN A 798 14.38 33.05 6.36
N ALA A 799 14.19 34.11 5.57
CA ALA A 799 15.21 35.12 5.31
C ALA A 799 15.53 35.96 6.56
N PHE A 800 14.54 36.37 7.36
CA PHE A 800 14.78 37.10 8.61
C PHE A 800 15.60 36.28 9.60
N ILE A 801 15.20 35.02 9.87
CA ILE A 801 15.92 34.12 10.77
C ILE A 801 17.33 33.81 10.22
N GLY A 802 17.45 33.56 8.92
CA GLY A 802 18.71 33.30 8.24
C GLY A 802 19.68 34.47 8.32
N MET A 803 19.23 35.68 7.98
CA MET A 803 19.99 36.92 8.08
C MET A 803 20.45 37.17 9.52
N GLN A 804 19.54 37.17 10.50
CA GLN A 804 19.87 37.40 11.91
C GLN A 804 20.89 36.37 12.42
N MET A 805 20.72 35.08 12.10
CA MET A 805 21.67 34.05 12.47
C MET A 805 23.05 34.28 11.83
N THR A 806 23.13 34.69 10.56
CA THR A 806 24.42 35.02 9.93
C THR A 806 25.06 36.30 10.47
N GLN A 807 24.26 37.29 10.87
CA GLN A 807 24.76 38.51 11.52
C GLN A 807 25.35 38.19 12.88
N ASN A 808 24.61 37.46 13.74
CA ASN A 808 25.10 36.99 15.04
C ASN A 808 26.38 36.14 14.94
N LEU A 809 26.58 35.40 13.84
CA LEU A 809 27.82 34.66 13.55
C LEU A 809 28.97 35.52 13.00
N GLN A 810 28.66 36.64 12.33
CA GLN A 810 29.66 37.64 11.92
C GLN A 810 30.11 38.48 13.11
N ASP A 811 29.16 38.90 13.96
CA ASP A 811 29.41 39.66 15.19
C ASP A 811 30.17 38.82 16.23
N LEU A 812 29.95 37.49 16.26
CA LEU A 812 30.79 36.56 17.04
C LEU A 812 32.27 36.69 16.69
N ALA A 813 32.61 36.81 15.39
CA ALA A 813 34.01 36.94 14.97
C ALA A 813 34.64 38.28 15.39
N ALA A 814 33.85 39.33 15.57
CA ALA A 814 34.30 40.58 16.18
C ALA A 814 34.44 40.42 17.71
N LYS A 815 33.40 39.95 18.40
CA LYS A 815 33.40 39.74 19.86
C LYS A 815 34.54 38.83 20.35
N VAL A 816 34.87 37.76 19.61
CA VAL A 816 35.98 36.84 19.96
C VAL A 816 37.33 37.56 19.89
N ARG A 817 37.55 38.43 18.90
CA ARG A 817 38.80 39.21 18.77
C ARG A 817 38.97 40.25 19.87
N SER A 818 37.87 40.87 20.31
CA SER A 818 37.86 41.84 21.42
C SER A 818 37.63 41.20 22.79
N PHE A 819 37.63 39.87 22.91
CA PHE A 819 37.21 39.20 24.13
C PHE A 819 38.09 39.57 25.34
N ARG A 820 37.44 39.78 26.49
CA ARG A 820 38.04 39.81 27.82
C ARG A 820 37.17 39.04 28.82
N VAL A 821 37.78 38.12 29.57
CA VAL A 821 37.13 37.39 30.65
C VAL A 821 36.69 38.32 31.80
N GLN A 822 37.39 39.45 31.96
CA GLN A 822 37.05 40.56 32.84
C GLN A 822 35.62 41.10 32.56
N GLU A 823 35.21 41.15 31.29
CA GLU A 823 33.93 41.70 30.84
C GLU A 823 32.81 40.64 30.75
N ALA A 824 33.16 39.34 30.74
CA ALA A 824 32.19 38.25 30.71
C ALA A 824 31.26 38.28 31.94
N LYS A 825 29.96 38.07 31.72
CA LYS A 825 28.92 38.15 32.76
C LYS A 825 28.92 36.87 33.61
N CYS A 826 28.67 37.06 34.90
CA CYS A 826 28.67 36.01 35.92
C CYS A 826 27.30 35.96 36.62
N PHE A 827 26.80 34.76 36.98
CA PHE A 827 25.50 34.66 37.64
C PHE A 827 25.53 35.23 39.06
N CYS A 828 26.52 34.87 39.88
CA CYS A 828 26.59 35.36 41.26
C CYS A 828 26.61 36.89 41.34
N CYS A 829 27.39 37.56 40.47
CA CYS A 829 27.47 39.02 40.43
C CYS A 829 26.15 39.67 40.00
N SER A 830 25.46 39.11 38.99
CA SER A 830 24.14 39.59 38.57
C SER A 830 23.03 39.31 39.58
N ALA A 831 23.23 38.38 40.51
CA ALA A 831 22.33 38.06 41.61
C ALA A 831 22.69 38.79 42.93
N GLY A 832 23.61 39.77 42.90
CA GLY A 832 24.05 40.50 44.10
C GLY A 832 24.72 39.59 45.14
N HIS A 833 25.33 38.49 44.70
CA HIS A 833 25.90 37.43 45.53
C HIS A 833 24.91 36.78 46.51
N MET A 834 23.61 36.74 46.19
CA MET A 834 22.59 36.07 47.00
C MET A 834 21.85 34.96 46.24
N THR A 835 21.56 33.88 46.96
CA THR A 835 20.57 32.86 46.55
C THR A 835 19.14 33.41 46.63
N ARG A 836 18.18 32.70 46.00
CA ARG A 836 16.73 32.93 46.20
C ARG A 836 16.27 32.77 47.66
N SER A 837 17.06 32.10 48.51
CA SER A 837 16.81 31.90 49.94
C SER A 837 17.60 32.86 50.83
N GLY A 838 18.15 33.94 50.27
CA GLY A 838 18.83 35.02 51.03
C GLY A 838 20.22 34.67 51.56
N ARG A 839 20.73 33.46 51.31
CA ARG A 839 22.10 33.07 51.65
C ARG A 839 23.10 33.65 50.66
N THR A 840 24.21 34.19 51.16
CA THR A 840 25.35 34.64 50.36
C THR A 840 25.97 33.48 49.58
N ILE A 841 26.42 33.73 48.34
CA ILE A 841 27.14 32.76 47.51
C ILE A 841 28.56 33.24 47.16
N PRO A 842 29.54 32.32 47.06
CA PRO A 842 30.90 32.66 46.64
C PRO A 842 30.93 33.24 45.23
N CYS A 843 32.05 33.86 44.87
CA CYS A 843 32.21 34.51 43.59
C CYS A 843 32.65 33.49 42.52
N ASP A 844 31.75 33.04 41.63
CA ASP A 844 32.10 32.13 40.52
C ASP A 844 33.28 32.67 39.70
N ARG A 845 33.31 34.00 39.50
CA ARG A 845 34.37 34.71 38.76
C ARG A 845 35.73 34.49 39.43
N GLU A 846 35.80 34.59 40.75
CA GLU A 846 37.04 34.44 41.52
C GLU A 846 37.55 33.00 41.48
N LEU A 847 36.66 32.01 41.65
CA LEU A 847 36.96 30.58 41.50
C LEU A 847 37.49 30.23 40.10
N ILE A 848 36.85 30.78 39.06
CA ILE A 848 37.27 30.60 37.66
C ILE A 848 38.59 31.33 37.40
N TYR A 849 38.81 32.51 37.99
CA TYR A 849 40.06 33.26 37.83
C TYR A 849 41.24 32.55 38.49
N GLN A 850 41.06 32.02 39.70
CA GLN A 850 42.07 31.17 40.35
C GLN A 850 42.43 29.97 39.45
N SER A 851 41.43 29.36 38.80
CA SER A 851 41.65 28.28 37.82
C SER A 851 42.47 28.76 36.62
N PHE A 852 42.16 29.91 36.02
CA PHE A 852 42.91 30.45 34.87
C PHE A 852 44.32 30.93 35.25
N SER A 853 44.52 31.61 36.38
CA SER A 853 45.86 32.02 36.81
C SER A 853 46.74 30.79 37.09
N ALA A 854 46.19 29.73 37.68
CA ALA A 854 46.87 28.43 37.85
C ALA A 854 47.10 27.65 36.54
N TRP A 855 46.58 28.11 35.40
CA TRP A 855 46.84 27.54 34.08
C TRP A 855 47.99 28.22 33.33
N TYR A 856 48.32 29.47 33.65
CA TYR A 856 49.26 30.28 32.86
C TYR A 856 50.39 30.93 33.67
N SER A 857 50.21 31.14 34.97
CA SER A 857 51.28 31.65 35.84
C SER A 857 52.08 30.51 36.48
N THR A 858 53.39 30.69 36.55
CA THR A 858 54.29 29.89 37.39
C THR A 858 54.78 30.62 38.63
N GLU A 859 54.63 31.96 38.73
CA GLU A 859 55.02 32.73 39.93
C GLU A 859 54.48 34.18 40.01
N ASP A 860 53.98 34.76 38.92
CA ASP A 860 53.61 36.19 38.85
C ASP A 860 52.09 36.47 38.70
N SER A 861 51.70 37.74 38.80
CA SER A 861 50.35 38.23 39.15
C SER A 861 49.11 37.53 38.53
N GLN A 862 48.00 37.54 39.29
CA GLN A 862 46.69 37.01 38.85
C GLN A 862 46.22 37.62 37.51
N GLU A 863 46.45 38.92 37.32
CA GLU A 863 46.07 39.68 36.12
C GLU A 863 46.84 39.20 34.88
N THR A 864 48.14 38.92 35.02
CA THR A 864 48.98 38.34 33.95
C THR A 864 48.38 37.04 33.42
N GLY A 865 47.95 36.14 34.31
CA GLY A 865 47.34 34.86 33.94
C GLY A 865 45.97 35.00 33.25
N LEU A 866 45.22 36.06 33.56
CA LEU A 866 43.93 36.35 32.92
C LEU A 866 44.08 36.95 31.53
N ASP A 867 45.10 37.79 31.30
CA ASP A 867 45.36 38.34 29.97
C ASP A 867 46.09 37.33 29.05
N MET A 868 46.89 36.40 29.59
CA MET A 868 47.32 35.20 28.84
C MET A 868 46.13 34.34 28.42
N PHE A 869 45.17 34.08 29.32
CA PHE A 869 43.93 33.38 28.98
C PHE A 869 43.11 34.12 27.90
N ASN A 870 43.01 35.45 27.98
CA ASN A 870 42.33 36.25 26.97
C ASN A 870 42.96 36.07 25.58
N GLU A 871 44.30 36.03 25.49
CA GLU A 871 44.98 35.83 24.22
C GLU A 871 44.81 34.41 23.67
N ASP A 872 44.81 33.40 24.53
CA ASP A 872 44.49 32.01 24.18
C ASP A 872 43.03 31.88 23.66
N VAL A 873 42.09 32.66 24.23
CA VAL A 873 40.70 32.74 23.75
C VAL A 873 40.54 33.52 22.44
N ARG A 874 41.34 34.56 22.18
CA ARG A 874 41.32 35.29 20.90
C ARG A 874 41.95 34.48 19.76
N SER A 875 43.03 33.76 20.06
CA SER A 875 43.86 33.04 19.08
C SER A 875 43.44 31.56 18.95
N GLN A 876 43.96 30.69 19.81
CA GLN A 876 43.86 29.23 19.68
C GLN A 876 42.43 28.71 19.85
N TYR A 877 41.74 29.10 20.93
CA TYR A 877 40.35 28.70 21.16
C TYR A 877 39.40 29.51 20.27
N GLY A 878 39.72 30.77 19.97
CA GLY A 878 38.92 31.65 19.11
C GLY A 878 38.79 31.10 17.69
N HIS A 879 39.89 30.64 17.09
CA HIS A 879 39.86 29.92 15.82
C HIS A 879 38.97 28.68 15.91
N HIS A 880 39.09 27.87 16.98
CA HIS A 880 38.27 26.68 17.16
C HIS A 880 36.77 26.99 17.35
N ILE A 881 36.40 28.02 18.11
CA ILE A 881 35.00 28.47 18.28
C ILE A 881 34.42 28.83 16.91
N LEU A 882 35.13 29.67 16.15
CA LEU A 882 34.69 30.13 14.85
C LEU A 882 34.61 28.97 13.85
N GLU A 883 35.68 28.18 13.68
CA GLU A 883 35.72 27.01 12.79
C GLU A 883 34.61 25.99 13.12
N THR A 884 34.36 25.74 14.41
CA THR A 884 33.31 24.82 14.86
C THR A 884 31.90 25.36 14.59
N CYS A 885 31.72 26.68 14.55
CA CYS A 885 30.49 27.33 14.05
C CYS A 885 30.42 27.42 12.51
N GLY A 886 31.43 26.90 11.79
CA GLY A 886 31.55 26.86 10.32
C GLY A 886 32.59 27.82 9.74
N GLY A 887 33.28 28.61 10.56
CA GLY A 887 34.28 29.61 10.17
C GLY A 887 33.70 30.65 9.20
N SER A 888 34.53 31.08 8.24
CA SER A 888 34.09 31.91 7.10
C SER A 888 33.05 31.22 6.19
N ARG A 889 32.72 29.94 6.45
CA ARG A 889 31.73 29.14 5.72
C ARG A 889 30.53 28.73 6.57
N MET A 890 30.24 29.44 7.68
CA MET A 890 29.04 29.41 8.55
C MET A 890 28.09 28.18 8.44
N ILE A 891 27.84 27.55 9.60
CA ILE A 891 26.88 26.44 9.85
C ILE A 891 27.38 25.05 9.40
N SER A 892 27.18 24.04 10.26
CA SER A 892 27.41 22.63 9.93
C SER A 892 26.36 22.10 8.94
N MET A 893 26.78 21.84 7.70
CA MET A 893 25.90 21.38 6.62
C MET A 893 25.35 19.94 6.83
N SER A 894 25.86 19.17 7.79
CA SER A 894 25.44 17.76 7.96
C SER A 894 24.00 17.59 8.45
N ILE A 895 23.60 18.31 9.52
CA ILE A 895 22.20 18.33 10.01
C ILE A 895 21.27 18.81 8.90
N PHE A 896 21.72 19.85 8.20
CA PHE A 896 21.03 20.51 7.11
C PHE A 896 20.73 19.53 5.96
N ILE A 897 21.72 18.74 5.51
CA ILE A 897 21.55 17.67 4.53
C ILE A 897 20.52 16.63 4.97
N TYR A 898 20.49 16.22 6.24
CA TYR A 898 19.51 15.22 6.70
C TYR A 898 18.07 15.74 6.63
N VAL A 899 17.82 17.00 6.99
CA VAL A 899 16.49 17.63 6.89
C VAL A 899 16.10 17.84 5.41
N VAL A 900 17.02 18.31 4.58
CA VAL A 900 16.81 18.54 3.14
C VAL A 900 16.64 17.25 2.33
N PHE A 901 17.19 16.14 2.83
CA PHE A 901 16.91 14.82 2.30
C PHE A 901 15.47 14.41 2.68
N SER A 902 15.14 14.41 3.97
CA SER A 902 13.84 13.94 4.49
C SER A 902 12.63 14.79 4.11
N THR A 903 12.80 16.03 3.62
CA THR A 903 11.73 16.81 2.97
C THR A 903 11.35 16.28 1.57
N ASN A 904 12.27 15.57 0.90
CA ASN A 904 12.09 15.07 -0.47
C ASN A 904 11.91 13.56 -0.53
N THR A 905 12.44 12.81 0.43
CA THR A 905 12.36 11.35 0.50
C THR A 905 10.92 10.79 0.41
N PRO A 906 9.86 11.39 1.00
CA PRO A 906 8.48 10.90 0.86
C PRO A 906 7.95 10.85 -0.59
N LEU A 907 8.55 11.62 -1.51
CA LEU A 907 8.19 11.58 -2.94
C LEU A 907 8.63 10.28 -3.63
N LEU A 908 9.47 9.46 -2.99
CA LEU A 908 9.76 8.10 -3.47
C LEU A 908 8.48 7.23 -3.50
N ILE A 909 7.48 7.52 -2.67
CA ILE A 909 6.23 6.73 -2.61
C ILE A 909 5.45 6.81 -3.92
N SER A 910 5.45 7.96 -4.59
CA SER A 910 4.84 8.13 -5.92
C SER A 910 5.81 7.81 -7.07
N SER A 911 7.11 8.04 -6.90
CA SER A 911 8.14 7.78 -7.91
C SER A 911 8.55 6.31 -8.07
N ILE A 912 8.44 5.48 -7.04
CA ILE A 912 8.80 4.05 -7.12
C ILE A 912 7.87 3.30 -8.07
N PRO A 913 6.53 3.39 -7.97
CA PRO A 913 5.63 2.77 -8.95
C PRO A 913 5.90 3.25 -10.39
N THR A 914 6.04 4.56 -10.63
CA THR A 914 6.27 5.11 -11.99
C THR A 914 7.62 4.73 -12.59
N ALA A 915 8.57 4.22 -11.79
CA ALA A 915 9.85 3.71 -12.23
C ALA A 915 9.92 2.18 -12.32
N LEU A 916 9.24 1.45 -11.44
CA LEU A 916 9.24 -0.02 -11.41
C LEU A 916 8.27 -0.63 -12.42
N THR A 917 7.05 -0.12 -12.59
CA THR A 917 6.08 -0.72 -13.54
C THR A 917 6.62 -0.81 -14.98
N PRO A 918 7.35 0.20 -15.52
CA PRO A 918 7.99 0.07 -16.83
C PRO A 918 9.28 -0.77 -16.83
N ALA A 919 9.92 -0.96 -15.67
CA ALA A 919 11.13 -1.77 -15.55
C ALA A 919 10.84 -3.27 -15.45
N GLU A 920 9.70 -3.66 -14.86
CA GLU A 920 9.21 -5.05 -14.85
C GLU A 920 8.83 -5.56 -16.26
N GLN A 921 8.80 -4.69 -17.28
CA GLN A 921 8.54 -5.03 -18.69
C GLN A 921 9.84 -5.28 -19.48
N GLU A 922 11.03 -5.04 -18.91
CA GLU A 922 12.31 -5.18 -19.59
C GLU A 922 12.82 -6.63 -19.57
N ALA A 923 13.13 -7.19 -20.74
CA ALA A 923 13.50 -8.59 -20.93
C ALA A 923 14.85 -9.03 -20.30
N SER A 924 15.49 -8.19 -19.49
CA SER A 924 16.69 -8.55 -18.73
C SER A 924 16.85 -7.68 -17.49
N VAL A 925 17.35 -8.29 -16.40
CA VAL A 925 17.62 -7.60 -15.11
C VAL A 925 18.49 -6.35 -15.28
N SER A 926 19.47 -6.38 -16.18
CA SER A 926 20.34 -5.23 -16.46
C SER A 926 19.57 -4.06 -17.07
N GLN A 927 18.62 -4.29 -17.98
CA GLN A 927 17.77 -3.25 -18.56
C GLN A 927 16.68 -2.78 -17.59
N ALA A 928 16.07 -3.70 -16.84
CA ALA A 928 15.11 -3.37 -15.78
C ALA A 928 15.72 -2.39 -14.76
N VAL A 929 16.91 -2.71 -14.24
CA VAL A 929 17.67 -1.83 -13.34
C VAL A 929 18.03 -0.50 -14.02
N LEU A 930 18.35 -0.50 -15.33
CA LEU A 930 18.63 0.70 -16.11
C LEU A 930 17.42 1.65 -16.19
N VAL A 931 16.25 1.11 -16.54
CA VAL A 931 14.99 1.85 -16.73
C VAL A 931 14.45 2.34 -15.40
N ALA A 932 14.46 1.51 -14.35
CA ALA A 932 14.11 1.92 -13.00
C ALA A 932 15.02 3.06 -12.51
N THR A 933 16.34 2.93 -12.69
CA THR A 933 17.29 3.98 -12.29
C THR A 933 17.06 5.28 -13.08
N ARG A 934 16.86 5.20 -14.40
CA ARG A 934 16.57 6.36 -15.26
C ARG A 934 15.31 7.09 -14.80
N ARG A 935 14.23 6.35 -14.56
CA ARG A 935 12.91 6.92 -14.15
C ARG A 935 12.90 7.43 -12.70
N LEU A 936 13.60 6.79 -11.76
CA LEU A 936 13.77 7.31 -10.39
C LEU A 936 14.57 8.61 -10.37
N VAL A 937 15.68 8.69 -11.12
CA VAL A 937 16.47 9.94 -11.19
C VAL A 937 15.67 11.06 -11.87
N ALA A 938 14.92 10.72 -12.92
CA ALA A 938 14.07 11.66 -13.66
C ALA A 938 12.90 12.22 -12.85
N SER A 939 12.22 11.42 -12.04
CA SER A 939 11.00 11.85 -11.31
C SER A 939 11.27 12.31 -9.86
N TRP A 940 12.33 11.82 -9.23
CA TRP A 940 12.66 12.13 -7.83
C TRP A 940 14.02 12.82 -7.67
N GLY A 941 15.05 12.28 -8.32
CA GLY A 941 16.44 12.64 -8.04
C GLY A 941 16.74 14.14 -8.13
N TYR A 942 16.19 14.83 -9.15
CA TYR A 942 16.49 16.23 -9.44
C TYR A 942 16.06 17.24 -8.36
N VAL A 943 15.09 16.88 -7.51
CA VAL A 943 14.55 17.80 -6.51
C VAL A 943 15.59 18.12 -5.42
N PHE A 944 16.43 17.14 -5.08
CA PHE A 944 17.44 17.27 -4.02
C PHE A 944 18.60 18.24 -4.39
N PRO A 945 19.26 18.14 -5.56
CA PRO A 945 20.22 19.16 -6.01
C PRO A 945 19.63 20.57 -6.10
N GLY A 946 18.37 20.69 -6.55
CA GLY A 946 17.66 21.98 -6.59
C GLY A 946 17.52 22.63 -5.21
N MET A 947 17.20 21.86 -4.17
CA MET A 947 17.21 22.34 -2.80
C MET A 947 18.60 22.74 -2.31
N LEU A 948 19.62 21.91 -2.54
CA LEU A 948 21.00 22.22 -2.14
C LEU A 948 21.47 23.56 -2.75
N PHE A 949 21.08 23.83 -3.99
CA PHE A 949 21.33 25.11 -4.66
C PHE A 949 20.52 26.28 -4.08
N TYR A 950 19.19 26.14 -3.90
CA TYR A 950 18.32 27.15 -3.26
C TYR A 950 18.89 27.60 -1.90
N LEU A 951 19.36 26.64 -1.11
CA LEU A 951 19.84 26.87 0.25
C LEU A 951 21.27 27.42 0.28
N TRP A 952 22.11 27.05 -0.69
CA TRP A 952 23.39 27.72 -0.95
C TRP A 952 23.17 29.19 -1.33
N ALA A 953 22.25 29.48 -2.26
CA ALA A 953 21.96 30.83 -2.70
C ALA A 953 21.43 31.71 -1.55
N ASN A 954 20.56 31.16 -0.69
CA ASN A 954 20.15 31.79 0.57
C ASN A 954 21.35 32.11 1.47
N LYS A 955 22.22 31.11 1.76
CA LYS A 955 23.43 31.29 2.58
C LYS A 955 24.36 32.37 2.04
N VAL A 956 24.53 32.46 0.72
CA VAL A 956 25.32 33.52 0.06
C VAL A 956 24.64 34.89 0.19
N ALA A 957 23.33 34.99 -0.01
CA ALA A 957 22.59 36.24 0.15
C ALA A 957 22.64 36.76 1.59
N TRP A 958 22.36 35.91 2.59
CA TRP A 958 22.36 36.28 4.00
C TRP A 958 23.76 36.72 4.46
N SER A 959 24.81 35.98 4.09
CA SER A 959 26.20 36.31 4.46
C SER A 959 26.71 37.65 3.89
N HIS A 960 26.16 38.12 2.76
CA HIS A 960 26.52 39.40 2.15
C HIS A 960 25.53 40.54 2.44
N ASN A 961 24.44 40.27 3.16
CA ASN A 961 23.36 41.21 3.47
C ASN A 961 23.85 42.58 3.96
N HIS A 962 24.90 42.64 4.79
CA HIS A 962 25.46 43.92 5.29
C HIS A 962 25.97 44.85 4.17
N ARG A 963 26.34 44.33 2.99
CA ARG A 963 26.87 45.10 1.85
C ARG A 963 25.78 45.54 0.85
N TRP A 964 24.55 45.04 0.98
CA TRP A 964 23.52 45.21 -0.06
C TRP A 964 22.70 46.49 0.17
N PRO A 965 22.46 47.34 -0.85
CA PRO A 965 21.53 48.46 -0.73
C PRO A 965 20.10 48.00 -0.37
N ARG A 966 19.30 48.85 0.31
CA ARG A 966 17.94 48.48 0.78
C ARG A 966 17.04 47.93 -0.32
N CYS A 967 17.09 48.48 -1.54
CA CYS A 967 16.37 47.97 -2.70
C CYS A 967 16.80 46.56 -3.12
N VAL A 968 18.12 46.28 -3.13
CA VAL A 968 18.64 44.95 -3.48
C VAL A 968 18.27 43.91 -2.41
N LYS A 969 18.19 44.30 -1.12
CA LYS A 969 17.67 43.42 -0.06
C LYS A 969 16.22 42.99 -0.31
N LEU A 970 15.37 43.93 -0.74
CA LEU A 970 13.96 43.67 -1.09
C LEU A 970 13.78 42.80 -2.34
N ILE A 971 14.72 42.87 -3.30
CA ILE A 971 14.66 42.11 -4.57
C ILE A 971 15.43 40.77 -4.47
N SER A 972 16.33 40.61 -3.49
CA SER A 972 17.04 39.36 -3.20
C SER A 972 16.16 38.10 -3.09
N PRO A 973 14.94 38.14 -2.51
CA PRO A 973 14.03 37.00 -2.50
C PRO A 973 13.68 36.58 -3.92
N VAL A 974 13.25 37.54 -4.74
CA VAL A 974 12.74 37.32 -6.10
C VAL A 974 13.84 36.74 -7.00
N PHE A 975 15.09 37.20 -6.86
CA PHE A 975 16.21 36.64 -7.62
C PHE A 975 16.49 35.18 -7.24
N VAL A 976 16.52 34.85 -5.94
CA VAL A 976 16.72 33.47 -5.46
C VAL A 976 15.55 32.56 -5.86
N VAL A 977 14.32 33.08 -5.85
CA VAL A 977 13.11 32.40 -6.37
C VAL A 977 13.27 32.09 -7.85
N SER A 978 13.44 33.11 -8.70
CA SER A 978 13.43 32.94 -10.15
C SER A 978 14.55 32.00 -10.62
N LEU A 979 15.71 32.05 -9.97
CA LEU A 979 16.81 31.13 -10.25
C LEU A 979 16.51 29.69 -9.79
N THR A 980 15.86 29.51 -8.64
CA THR A 980 15.44 28.19 -8.12
C THR A 980 14.31 27.58 -8.94
N ILE A 981 13.31 28.38 -9.31
CA ILE A 981 12.20 27.97 -10.20
C ILE A 981 12.75 27.68 -11.59
N GLY A 982 13.69 28.47 -12.11
CA GLY A 982 14.35 28.21 -13.39
C GLY A 982 15.08 26.86 -13.42
N VAL A 983 15.87 26.55 -12.38
CA VAL A 983 16.53 25.23 -12.24
C VAL A 983 15.51 24.10 -12.07
N GLY A 984 14.47 24.30 -11.27
CA GLY A 984 13.39 23.33 -11.07
C GLY A 984 12.56 23.08 -12.33
N PHE A 985 12.33 24.11 -13.14
CA PHE A 985 11.64 24.03 -14.42
C PHE A 985 12.50 23.30 -15.44
N LEU A 986 13.78 23.68 -15.63
CA LEU A 986 14.71 22.95 -16.51
C LEU A 986 14.80 21.46 -16.15
N ALA A 987 14.80 21.14 -14.85
CA ALA A 987 14.80 19.76 -14.38
C ALA A 987 13.47 19.03 -14.68
N ARG A 988 12.30 19.63 -14.40
CA ARG A 988 10.98 19.05 -14.72
C ARG A 988 10.73 18.97 -16.24
N SER A 989 11.28 19.90 -17.03
CA SER A 989 11.30 19.80 -18.49
C SER A 989 12.06 18.57 -18.94
N SER A 990 13.20 18.24 -18.31
CA SER A 990 13.99 17.05 -18.67
C SER A 990 13.22 15.73 -18.51
N GLU A 991 12.21 15.69 -17.63
CA GLU A 991 11.34 14.52 -17.41
C GLU A 991 10.48 14.18 -18.65
N TYR A 992 10.10 15.17 -19.46
CA TYR A 992 9.45 14.94 -20.76
C TYR A 992 10.39 14.32 -21.81
N TRP A 993 11.71 14.48 -21.67
CA TRP A 993 12.72 13.89 -22.57
C TRP A 993 13.18 12.48 -22.15
N VAL A 994 12.55 11.88 -21.13
CA VAL A 994 12.93 10.58 -20.54
C VAL A 994 12.26 9.38 -21.23
N ALA A 995 11.28 9.62 -22.10
CA ALA A 995 10.62 8.59 -22.90
C ALA A 995 11.66 7.73 -23.67
N ASP A 996 12.47 8.36 -24.53
CA ASP A 996 13.25 7.67 -25.55
C ASP A 996 14.74 7.53 -25.18
N ASN A 997 15.04 6.64 -24.23
CA ASN A 997 16.40 6.15 -23.91
C ASN A 997 17.50 7.20 -23.68
N ASN A 998 17.12 8.42 -23.34
CA ASN A 998 18.04 9.54 -23.19
C ASN A 998 18.78 9.53 -21.84
N TRP A 999 20.11 9.58 -21.89
CA TRP A 999 21.00 9.66 -20.71
C TRP A 999 21.26 11.09 -20.21
N LEU A 1000 20.90 12.11 -20.99
CA LEU A 1000 21.11 13.52 -20.65
C LEU A 1000 20.54 13.92 -19.26
N PRO A 1001 19.34 13.46 -18.83
CA PRO A 1001 18.82 13.77 -17.50
C PRO A 1001 19.71 13.25 -16.35
N LEU A 1002 20.31 12.06 -16.49
CA LEU A 1002 21.25 11.54 -15.48
C LEU A 1002 22.56 12.34 -15.49
N MET A 1003 23.07 12.72 -16.65
CA MET A 1003 24.28 13.55 -16.77
C MET A 1003 24.07 14.94 -16.16
N VAL A 1004 22.94 15.57 -16.46
CA VAL A 1004 22.51 16.85 -15.85
C VAL A 1004 22.31 16.70 -14.35
N TRP A 1005 21.70 15.60 -13.89
CA TRP A 1005 21.53 15.32 -12.46
C TRP A 1005 22.86 15.17 -11.72
N LEU A 1006 23.79 14.36 -12.26
CA LEU A 1006 25.13 14.18 -11.70
C LEU A 1006 25.90 15.51 -11.67
N PHE A 1007 25.81 16.30 -12.75
CA PHE A 1007 26.40 17.64 -12.80
C PHE A 1007 25.80 18.58 -11.74
N LEU A 1008 24.48 18.67 -11.64
CA LEU A 1008 23.80 19.53 -10.65
C LEU A 1008 24.05 19.07 -9.21
N MET A 1009 24.10 17.77 -8.95
CA MET A 1009 24.43 17.23 -7.62
C MET A 1009 25.89 17.53 -7.26
N MET A 1010 26.83 17.30 -8.18
CA MET A 1010 28.24 17.64 -7.96
C MET A 1010 28.45 19.14 -7.79
N ALA A 1011 27.80 19.98 -8.60
CA ALA A 1011 27.84 21.43 -8.47
C ALA A 1011 27.27 21.88 -7.12
N GLY A 1012 26.07 21.43 -6.74
CA GLY A 1012 25.46 21.76 -5.45
C GLY A 1012 26.33 21.36 -4.25
N LEU A 1013 26.91 20.15 -4.27
CA LEU A 1013 27.84 19.70 -3.23
C LEU A 1013 29.15 20.51 -3.20
N CYS A 1014 29.70 20.90 -4.36
CA CYS A 1014 30.91 21.72 -4.44
C CYS A 1014 30.68 23.18 -4.04
N LEU A 1015 29.49 23.72 -4.28
CA LEU A 1015 29.09 25.05 -3.81
C LEU A 1015 28.89 25.07 -2.28
N LEU A 1016 28.46 23.96 -1.68
CA LEU A 1016 28.29 23.81 -0.23
C LEU A 1016 29.61 23.52 0.52
N ASP A 1017 30.51 22.71 -0.02
CA ASP A 1017 31.93 22.66 0.41
C ASP A 1017 32.91 22.55 -0.78
N PRO A 1018 33.53 23.67 -1.19
CA PRO A 1018 34.61 23.68 -2.18
C PRO A 1018 35.81 22.79 -1.82
N GLY A 1019 35.95 22.41 -0.54
CA GLY A 1019 36.98 21.51 -0.06
C GLY A 1019 36.74 20.02 -0.35
N CYS A 1020 35.58 19.61 -0.88
CA CYS A 1020 35.26 18.18 -1.07
C CYS A 1020 35.82 17.64 -2.40
N LEU A 1021 35.71 18.39 -3.52
CA LEU A 1021 36.18 17.93 -4.83
C LEU A 1021 37.70 17.74 -4.90
N CYS A 1022 38.47 18.65 -4.29
CA CYS A 1022 39.93 18.52 -4.20
C CYS A 1022 40.35 17.23 -3.46
N LYS A 1023 39.58 16.78 -2.46
CA LYS A 1023 39.82 15.52 -1.73
C LYS A 1023 39.44 14.28 -2.53
N ILE A 1024 38.39 14.37 -3.36
CA ILE A 1024 37.99 13.29 -4.28
C ILE A 1024 39.05 13.08 -5.38
N VAL A 1025 39.52 14.16 -6.02
CA VAL A 1025 40.58 14.10 -7.05
C VAL A 1025 41.90 13.57 -6.48
N LEU A 1026 42.26 13.96 -5.25
CA LEU A 1026 43.46 13.45 -4.58
C LEU A 1026 43.35 11.99 -4.15
N ALA A 1027 42.15 11.47 -3.87
CA ALA A 1027 41.96 10.05 -3.54
C ALA A 1027 42.27 9.10 -4.71
N GLY A 1028 42.14 9.57 -5.95
CA GLY A 1028 42.49 8.79 -7.16
C GLY A 1028 43.99 8.69 -7.43
N ARG A 1029 44.84 9.56 -6.85
CA ARG A 1029 46.28 9.57 -7.11
C ARG A 1029 47.07 8.74 -6.10
N ARG A 1030 47.17 7.42 -6.35
CA ARG A 1030 48.21 6.55 -5.75
C ARG A 1030 49.61 6.94 -6.27
N PHE A 1031 50.20 8.00 -5.74
CA PHE A 1031 51.65 8.19 -5.87
C PHE A 1031 52.36 7.25 -4.89
N LYS A 1032 53.31 6.45 -5.41
CA LYS A 1032 54.28 5.74 -4.56
C LYS A 1032 55.19 6.76 -3.88
N PRO A 1033 55.61 6.56 -2.61
CA PRO A 1033 56.81 7.20 -2.11
C PRO A 1033 58.02 6.61 -2.85
N ALA A 1034 58.81 7.48 -3.49
CA ALA A 1034 60.21 7.22 -3.77
C ALA A 1034 61.03 7.91 -2.66
N LEU A 1035 62.24 7.39 -2.42
CA LEU A 1035 63.05 7.72 -1.25
C LEU A 1035 63.59 9.17 -1.26
N ASP A 1036 64.05 9.56 -0.07
CA ASP A 1036 64.80 10.78 0.20
C ASP A 1036 66.07 10.90 -0.65
N GLU A 1037 66.47 12.13 -0.99
CA GLU A 1037 67.85 12.57 -0.75
C GLU A 1037 68.03 14.10 -0.84
N ALA A 1038 68.95 14.61 0.01
CA ALA A 1038 69.74 15.84 -0.09
C ALA A 1038 69.08 17.26 -0.11
N ASN A 1039 69.57 18.08 0.84
CA ASN A 1039 69.85 19.54 0.77
C ASN A 1039 68.64 20.52 0.78
N HIS A 1040 68.57 21.43 1.76
CA HIS A 1040 69.27 22.75 1.83
C HIS A 1040 68.93 23.62 0.61
N GLU A 1041 68.35 24.83 0.72
CA GLU A 1041 68.57 25.88 1.73
C GLU A 1041 67.29 26.70 2.11
N GLN A 1042 67.41 27.52 3.17
CA GLN A 1042 66.58 28.72 3.45
C GLN A 1042 67.22 29.93 2.74
N PRO A 1043 66.51 31.05 2.43
CA PRO A 1043 65.78 31.84 3.43
C PRO A 1043 64.49 32.56 2.93
N ASP A 1044 63.88 33.34 3.85
CA ASP A 1044 63.18 34.65 3.73
C ASP A 1044 62.43 35.03 2.42
N THR A 1045 61.24 35.67 2.43
CA THR A 1045 60.76 36.78 3.28
C THR A 1045 59.20 36.84 3.32
N PHE A 1046 58.64 37.66 4.25
CA PHE A 1046 57.47 38.57 4.16
C PHE A 1046 56.43 38.46 3.00
N SER A 1047 55.13 38.77 3.15
CA SER A 1047 54.28 39.13 4.31
C SER A 1047 52.80 39.26 3.89
N ILE A 1048 51.90 39.43 4.89
CA ILE A 1048 50.45 39.73 4.83
C ILE A 1048 49.55 38.55 4.45
#